data_AF-A0A3D6BA61-F1
#
_entry.id   AF-A0A3D6BA61-F1
#
_cell.length_a   1.000
_cell.length_b   1.000
_cell.length_c   1.000
_cell.angle_alpha   90.00
_cell.angle_beta   90.00
_cell.angle_gamma   90.00
#
_symmetry.space_group_name_H-M   'P 1'
#
loop_
_entity.id
_entity.type
_entity.pdbx_description
1 polymer ?
#
loop_
_entity_poly.entity_id
_entity_poly.type
_entity_poly.pdbx_seq_one_letter_code
_entity_poly.pdbx_strand_id
1 'polypeptide(L)'
;MQKSFQHFSVLVVLLALIFNMNIMAQKTQHSIGLDPNAVSNGKLNLHNPPIEGLTTGYGADGIGNQWYSVDIPGGALTLVGPTGGTLHQGGDFDGTGTFYAVRSTNTLMTVNVATGAETVLGTITGVTAGQTITSLAWNASNSTMYLGSTNITTSELYTINLGTRVATLVGTVTNSAGLIAVAINCDGAAYGVDIVGDQLLSINTSTGAGTVLGPLGFDANFAQDADFDYATNTLYLAAYNNTAGAGELRTANLTSGTTTLVLSWGAVEITSFGIDGQCGPPCPIGQPGNPSPADGTVDVGINPGNATWTNASGITSIDVYFGVFPNLSLVYSGAPVTTLAIPGPLNYFTTYGWRVVGKNDTCNVSGPTWKFRTVQDPNLFCWEDDFTAGTGNWTITNDGGTCVFEIHQASEYTLPVTAQGNVLAADVDACGSGTTLLSTATINTVFDFSNYLTAYIEFDNDWQAIDADDFAYVEVSTDGTIWTAVRTFDVTDVRNTHEFVDITSIAALQPTVHVRIRTVQPGWDWWWAVDNFKVCASDIVPVELTSFSAAVNVNNINLNWSTATETNNSGFQVERSNGSAYETVGFVAGHGTTTELQHYSFVDQNVASGNYTYRLKQVDFNGTFEYSNTIEVEVIGVKEFALGQNYPNPFNPSTTINFSLAVDSKVSLKIFDVLGQEVATLINGQMSAGSQKVSFNASSLNSGVYFYRIDADGVDGQKFSSVKKMILTK
;
A
#
# COMPACT_ATOMS: atom_id res chain seq x y z
N MET A 1 -15.82 67.45 -16.34
CA MET A 1 -15.38 66.05 -16.15
C MET A 1 -16.08 65.49 -14.92
N GLN A 2 -17.31 65.02 -15.12
CA GLN A 2 -18.11 64.26 -14.17
C GLN A 2 -18.46 62.99 -14.94
N LYS A 3 -17.83 61.85 -14.62
CA LYS A 3 -18.18 60.47 -15.01
C LYS A 3 -16.93 59.60 -14.78
N SER A 4 -16.86 58.88 -13.67
CA SER A 4 -16.12 57.60 -13.57
C SER A 4 -16.16 56.88 -12.21
N PHE A 5 -16.85 57.38 -11.18
CA PHE A 5 -16.81 56.74 -9.84
C PHE A 5 -18.11 56.04 -9.37
N GLN A 6 -19.06 55.76 -10.26
CA GLN A 6 -20.27 55.00 -9.90
C GLN A 6 -20.38 53.60 -10.51
N HIS A 7 -19.38 53.13 -11.27
CA HIS A 7 -19.46 51.80 -11.93
C HIS A 7 -18.69 50.68 -11.21
N PHE A 8 -17.80 50.99 -10.26
CA PHE A 8 -16.99 49.94 -9.60
C PHE A 8 -17.70 49.31 -8.39
N SER A 9 -18.47 50.07 -7.60
CA SER A 9 -19.19 49.53 -6.45
C SER A 9 -20.42 48.71 -6.82
N VAL A 10 -21.01 48.94 -8.00
CA VAL A 10 -22.14 48.13 -8.49
C VAL A 10 -21.63 46.80 -9.04
N LEU A 11 -20.46 46.75 -9.69
CA LEU A 11 -19.93 45.52 -10.28
C LEU A 11 -19.44 44.51 -9.21
N VAL A 12 -18.86 44.98 -8.10
CA VAL A 12 -18.44 44.11 -6.98
C VAL A 12 -19.64 43.57 -6.20
N VAL A 13 -20.69 44.40 -6.02
CA VAL A 13 -21.94 43.95 -5.41
C VAL A 13 -22.71 43.02 -6.34
N LEU A 14 -22.70 43.25 -7.67
CA LEU A 14 -23.29 42.32 -8.64
C LEU A 14 -22.51 41.01 -8.74
N LEU A 15 -21.17 41.03 -8.70
CA LEU A 15 -20.37 39.79 -8.67
C LEU A 15 -20.60 39.01 -7.36
N ALA A 16 -20.68 39.68 -6.20
CA ALA A 16 -20.98 39.02 -4.93
C ALA A 16 -22.42 38.48 -4.87
N LEU A 17 -23.39 39.15 -5.51
CA LEU A 17 -24.76 38.65 -5.67
C LEU A 17 -24.85 37.51 -6.70
N ILE A 18 -24.05 37.52 -7.77
CA ILE A 18 -23.98 36.42 -8.75
C ILE A 18 -23.25 35.21 -8.17
N PHE A 19 -22.21 35.41 -7.35
CA PHE A 19 -21.52 34.35 -6.62
C PHE A 19 -22.44 33.74 -5.55
N ASN A 20 -23.14 34.56 -4.76
CA ASN A 20 -24.14 34.07 -3.79
C ASN A 20 -25.39 33.49 -4.45
N MET A 21 -25.80 33.95 -5.64
CA MET A 21 -26.87 33.31 -6.41
C MET A 21 -26.43 31.97 -7.00
N ASN A 22 -25.17 31.79 -7.40
CA ASN A 22 -24.64 30.48 -7.82
C ASN A 22 -24.49 29.50 -6.65
N ILE A 23 -24.09 29.99 -5.47
CA ILE A 23 -24.01 29.20 -4.22
C ILE A 23 -25.43 28.80 -3.74
N MET A 24 -26.42 29.68 -3.86
CA MET A 24 -27.83 29.33 -3.57
C MET A 24 -28.49 28.49 -4.68
N ALA A 25 -28.03 28.58 -5.93
CA ALA A 25 -28.58 27.80 -7.05
C ALA A 25 -28.09 26.34 -7.05
N GLN A 26 -26.86 26.05 -6.58
CA GLN A 26 -26.42 24.65 -6.40
C GLN A 26 -27.06 23.97 -5.20
N LYS A 27 -27.47 24.72 -4.17
CA LYS A 27 -28.21 24.18 -3.02
C LYS A 27 -29.63 23.68 -3.34
N THR A 28 -30.08 23.83 -4.58
CA THR A 28 -31.42 23.44 -5.06
C THR A 28 -31.40 22.44 -6.21
N GLN A 29 -30.24 21.86 -6.55
CA GLN A 29 -30.13 20.76 -7.52
C GLN A 29 -29.59 19.49 -6.84
N HIS A 30 -30.37 18.41 -6.92
CA HIS A 30 -29.91 17.08 -6.49
C HIS A 30 -28.75 16.62 -7.40
N SER A 31 -27.67 16.16 -6.78
CA SER A 31 -26.44 15.74 -7.46
C SER A 31 -26.14 14.26 -7.16
N ILE A 32 -25.59 13.56 -8.15
CA ILE A 32 -25.06 12.19 -8.05
C ILE A 32 -23.53 12.15 -7.99
N GLY A 33 -22.89 13.33 -7.91
CA GLY A 33 -21.45 13.52 -7.72
C GLY A 33 -21.13 14.05 -6.32
N LEU A 34 -19.87 14.43 -6.10
CA LEU A 34 -19.36 14.91 -4.81
C LEU A 34 -19.92 16.27 -4.39
N ASP A 35 -19.91 16.54 -3.07
CA ASP A 35 -20.14 17.90 -2.56
C ASP A 35 -18.97 18.83 -2.96
N PRO A 36 -19.21 19.92 -3.73
CA PRO A 36 -18.16 20.88 -4.09
C PRO A 36 -17.61 21.71 -2.92
N ASN A 37 -18.25 21.69 -1.75
CA ASN A 37 -17.84 22.47 -0.58
C ASN A 37 -17.29 21.62 0.57
N ALA A 38 -17.20 20.30 0.41
CA ALA A 38 -16.60 19.46 1.42
C ALA A 38 -15.08 19.69 1.44
N VAL A 39 -14.64 20.52 2.39
CA VAL A 39 -13.23 20.75 2.69
C VAL A 39 -12.84 19.77 3.79
N SER A 40 -11.74 19.03 3.60
CA SER A 40 -11.18 18.06 4.56
C SER A 40 -10.57 18.72 5.82
N ASN A 41 -11.28 19.66 6.44
CA ASN A 41 -10.80 20.44 7.59
C ASN A 41 -11.45 20.04 8.92
N GLY A 42 -12.04 18.84 9.00
CA GLY A 42 -12.64 18.30 10.23
C GLY A 42 -11.77 17.21 10.84
N LYS A 43 -11.49 17.31 12.14
CA LYS A 43 -10.83 16.26 12.93
C LYS A 43 -11.49 14.91 12.71
N LEU A 44 -10.78 14.02 12.05
CA LEU A 44 -11.11 12.62 11.90
C LEU A 44 -11.06 11.99 13.30
N ASN A 45 -12.17 11.43 13.78
CA ASN A 45 -12.14 10.54 14.95
C ASN A 45 -11.53 9.21 14.52
N LEU A 46 -10.21 9.21 14.28
CA LEU A 46 -9.44 7.99 14.07
C LEU A 46 -9.42 7.24 15.40
N HIS A 47 -10.09 6.10 15.44
CA HIS A 47 -9.84 5.10 16.46
C HIS A 47 -8.91 4.03 15.89
N ASN A 48 -7.91 3.64 16.69
CA ASN A 48 -7.18 2.38 16.51
C ASN A 48 -8.13 1.18 16.71
N PRO A 49 -7.70 -0.03 16.30
CA PRO A 49 -8.31 -0.87 15.26
C PRO A 49 -9.76 -1.32 15.53
N PRO A 50 -10.42 -2.02 14.59
CA PRO A 50 -11.78 -2.56 14.74
C PRO A 50 -12.06 -3.16 16.12
N ILE A 51 -13.13 -2.68 16.76
CA ILE A 51 -13.63 -3.22 18.03
C ILE A 51 -14.11 -4.67 17.81
N GLU A 52 -13.74 -5.59 18.72
CA GLU A 52 -14.14 -7.00 18.64
C GLU A 52 -15.66 -7.19 18.58
N GLY A 53 -16.13 -8.05 17.67
CA GLY A 53 -17.55 -8.44 17.55
C GLY A 53 -18.39 -7.63 16.58
N LEU A 54 -17.77 -6.76 15.77
CA LEU A 54 -18.43 -5.93 14.77
C LEU A 54 -18.36 -6.54 13.37
N THR A 55 -19.44 -6.39 12.59
CA THR A 55 -19.42 -6.64 11.14
C THR A 55 -18.67 -5.49 10.47
N THR A 56 -17.87 -5.74 9.43
CA THR A 56 -17.07 -4.68 8.80
C THR A 56 -17.66 -4.27 7.46
N GLY A 57 -18.06 -3.02 7.33
CA GLY A 57 -18.38 -2.39 6.06
C GLY A 57 -17.14 -1.80 5.39
N TYR A 58 -17.21 -1.56 4.09
CA TYR A 58 -16.16 -0.95 3.30
C TYR A 58 -16.74 0.05 2.33
N GLY A 59 -16.10 1.19 2.16
CA GLY A 59 -16.51 2.21 1.20
C GLY A 59 -15.38 3.18 0.87
N ALA A 60 -15.56 3.93 -0.21
CA ALA A 60 -14.61 4.93 -0.68
C ALA A 60 -15.02 6.31 -0.21
N ASP A 61 -14.12 7.03 0.46
CA ASP A 61 -14.23 8.48 0.59
C ASP A 61 -14.02 9.11 -0.79
N GLY A 62 -15.11 9.60 -1.35
CA GLY A 62 -15.13 10.20 -2.66
C GLY A 62 -14.34 11.51 -2.75
N ILE A 63 -14.12 12.21 -1.63
CA ILE A 63 -13.40 13.48 -1.57
C ILE A 63 -11.91 13.25 -1.31
N GLY A 64 -11.61 12.48 -0.25
CA GLY A 64 -10.25 12.16 0.16
C GLY A 64 -9.53 11.17 -0.76
N ASN A 65 -10.25 10.51 -1.69
CA ASN A 65 -9.73 9.44 -2.54
C ASN A 65 -9.07 8.32 -1.72
N GLN A 66 -9.79 7.86 -0.69
CA GLN A 66 -9.31 6.85 0.25
C GLN A 66 -10.37 5.77 0.47
N TRP A 67 -9.94 4.51 0.52
CA TRP A 67 -10.75 3.39 1.00
C TRP A 67 -10.76 3.39 2.52
N TYR A 68 -11.94 3.21 3.10
CA TYR A 68 -12.14 3.05 4.54
C TYR A 68 -12.88 1.76 4.84
N SER A 69 -12.55 1.13 5.96
CA SER A 69 -13.45 0.19 6.62
C SER A 69 -14.32 0.93 7.62
N VAL A 70 -15.54 0.43 7.81
CA VAL A 70 -16.58 0.99 8.67
C VAL A 70 -16.97 -0.08 9.70
N ASP A 71 -16.80 0.22 10.98
CA ASP A 71 -17.19 -0.68 12.07
C ASP A 71 -18.72 -0.71 12.23
N ILE A 72 -19.41 -1.82 11.99
CA ILE A 72 -20.87 -1.93 12.14
C ILE A 72 -21.21 -2.67 13.44
N PRO A 73 -21.99 -2.07 14.37
CA PRO A 73 -22.91 -0.96 14.14
C PRO A 73 -22.40 0.41 14.59
N GLY A 74 -21.12 0.57 14.94
CA GLY A 74 -20.58 1.79 15.57
C GLY A 74 -20.32 2.98 14.62
N GLY A 75 -20.13 2.71 13.34
CA GLY A 75 -19.79 3.65 12.28
C GLY A 75 -18.36 4.17 12.26
N ALA A 76 -17.45 3.67 13.13
CA ALA A 76 -16.08 4.17 13.17
C ALA A 76 -15.33 3.85 11.86
N LEU A 77 -14.54 4.80 11.37
CA LEU A 77 -13.78 4.67 10.13
C LEU A 77 -12.33 4.29 10.43
N THR A 78 -11.79 3.32 9.68
CA THR A 78 -10.36 3.00 9.65
C THR A 78 -9.84 3.11 8.22
N LEU A 79 -8.76 3.87 8.02
CA LEU A 79 -8.14 4.03 6.70
C LEU A 79 -7.57 2.69 6.22
N VAL A 80 -7.92 2.29 5.00
CA VAL A 80 -7.46 1.04 4.36
C VAL A 80 -6.36 1.32 3.34
N GLY A 81 -6.53 2.35 2.50
CA GLY A 81 -5.55 2.68 1.46
C GLY A 81 -6.06 3.74 0.49
N PRO A 82 -5.22 4.23 -0.44
CA PRO A 82 -5.66 5.20 -1.45
C PRO A 82 -6.59 4.55 -2.47
N THR A 83 -7.51 5.33 -3.03
CA THR A 83 -8.26 4.93 -4.24
C THR A 83 -7.42 5.24 -5.49
N GLY A 84 -7.84 4.70 -6.64
CA GLY A 84 -7.24 5.04 -7.93
C GLY A 84 -7.55 6.45 -8.48
N GLY A 85 -8.03 7.38 -7.65
CA GLY A 85 -8.16 8.81 -7.98
C GLY A 85 -9.43 9.22 -8.73
N THR A 86 -10.50 8.42 -8.68
CA THR A 86 -11.80 8.73 -9.29
C THR A 86 -12.95 8.36 -8.35
N LEU A 87 -14.07 9.09 -8.44
CA LEU A 87 -15.30 8.79 -7.71
C LEU A 87 -15.77 7.34 -7.95
N HIS A 88 -16.04 6.63 -6.87
CA HIS A 88 -16.73 5.34 -6.87
C HIS A 88 -18.20 5.58 -6.56
N GLN A 89 -19.11 4.91 -7.26
CA GLN A 89 -20.54 5.20 -7.21
C GLN A 89 -21.38 4.01 -6.75
N GLY A 90 -20.82 2.81 -6.64
CA GLY A 90 -21.57 1.66 -6.16
C GLY A 90 -20.66 0.49 -5.85
N GLY A 91 -20.86 -0.19 -4.73
CA GLY A 91 -20.03 -1.32 -4.34
C GLY A 91 -20.72 -2.29 -3.41
N ASP A 92 -20.42 -3.56 -3.59
CA ASP A 92 -20.97 -4.63 -2.75
C ASP A 92 -20.11 -5.91 -2.85
N PHE A 93 -20.24 -6.78 -1.86
CA PHE A 93 -19.65 -8.11 -1.83
C PHE A 93 -20.49 -9.10 -2.64
N ASP A 94 -19.84 -9.99 -3.39
CA ASP A 94 -20.52 -11.16 -3.94
C ASP A 94 -20.61 -12.31 -2.91
N GLY A 95 -21.31 -13.38 -3.27
CA GLY A 95 -21.45 -14.56 -2.41
C GLY A 95 -20.15 -15.33 -2.12
N THR A 96 -19.01 -14.90 -2.65
CA THR A 96 -17.69 -15.45 -2.32
C THR A 96 -16.91 -14.58 -1.33
N GLY A 97 -17.43 -13.41 -0.97
CA GLY A 97 -16.73 -12.41 -0.16
C GLY A 97 -15.78 -11.53 -0.99
N THR A 98 -15.94 -11.49 -2.32
CA THR A 98 -15.17 -10.58 -3.18
C THR A 98 -15.88 -9.23 -3.25
N PHE A 99 -15.21 -8.16 -2.83
CA PHE A 99 -15.76 -6.80 -2.91
C PHE A 99 -15.60 -6.21 -4.32
N TYR A 100 -16.72 -5.82 -4.93
CA TYR A 100 -16.77 -5.15 -6.21
C TYR A 100 -17.11 -3.68 -6.04
N ALA A 101 -16.53 -2.84 -6.88
CA ALA A 101 -16.85 -1.42 -6.95
C ALA A 101 -16.99 -0.95 -8.40
N VAL A 102 -17.74 0.13 -8.60
CA VAL A 102 -17.93 0.78 -9.90
C VAL A 102 -17.49 2.23 -9.80
N ARG A 103 -16.58 2.63 -10.69
CA ARG A 103 -16.20 4.03 -10.86
C ARG A 103 -17.25 4.81 -11.65
N SER A 104 -17.25 6.13 -11.51
CA SER A 104 -18.08 7.06 -12.30
C SER A 104 -17.87 7.00 -13.81
N THR A 105 -16.83 6.31 -14.27
CA THR A 105 -16.57 5.98 -15.67
C THR A 105 -17.25 4.69 -16.15
N ASN A 106 -18.16 4.13 -15.35
CA ASN A 106 -18.77 2.81 -15.52
C ASN A 106 -17.74 1.66 -15.55
N THR A 107 -16.59 1.81 -14.90
CA THR A 107 -15.54 0.78 -14.84
C THR A 107 -15.76 -0.11 -13.63
N LEU A 108 -15.96 -1.40 -13.85
CA LEU A 108 -16.05 -2.44 -12.81
C LEU A 108 -14.66 -2.87 -12.35
N MET A 109 -14.53 -3.10 -11.06
CA MET A 109 -13.30 -3.54 -10.42
C MET A 109 -13.56 -4.38 -9.19
N THR A 110 -12.50 -5.05 -8.72
CA THR A 110 -12.45 -5.63 -7.38
C THR A 110 -11.48 -4.83 -6.52
N VAL A 111 -11.72 -4.79 -5.23
CA VAL A 111 -10.88 -4.06 -4.28
C VAL A 111 -10.39 -5.02 -3.21
N ASN A 112 -9.08 -5.03 -2.97
CA ASN A 112 -8.51 -5.76 -1.85
C ASN A 112 -8.80 -4.98 -0.56
N VAL A 113 -9.77 -5.46 0.21
CA VAL A 113 -10.26 -4.80 1.44
C VAL A 113 -9.23 -4.66 2.56
N ALA A 114 -8.08 -5.34 2.48
CA ALA A 114 -6.99 -5.18 3.45
C ALA A 114 -6.00 -4.07 3.07
N THR A 115 -5.95 -3.66 1.80
CA THR A 115 -4.90 -2.76 1.27
C THR A 115 -5.44 -1.59 0.44
N GLY A 116 -6.72 -1.64 0.04
CA GLY A 116 -7.33 -0.69 -0.87
C GLY A 116 -6.91 -0.89 -2.33
N ALA A 117 -6.08 -1.92 -2.63
CA ALA A 117 -5.58 -2.14 -3.97
C ALA A 117 -6.70 -2.54 -4.93
N GLU A 118 -6.88 -1.74 -5.98
CA GLU A 118 -7.92 -1.93 -6.99
C GLU A 118 -7.42 -2.79 -8.17
N THR A 119 -8.22 -3.77 -8.58
CA THR A 119 -8.00 -4.57 -9.79
C THR A 119 -9.12 -4.29 -10.79
N VAL A 120 -8.78 -3.60 -11.88
CA VAL A 120 -9.72 -3.23 -12.95
C VAL A 120 -10.16 -4.46 -13.75
N LEU A 121 -11.47 -4.68 -13.85
CA LEU A 121 -12.06 -5.76 -14.63
C LEU A 121 -12.55 -5.32 -16.01
N GLY A 122 -12.89 -4.03 -16.16
CA GLY A 122 -13.29 -3.41 -17.43
C GLY A 122 -14.60 -2.63 -17.34
N THR A 123 -15.01 -2.02 -18.45
CA THR A 123 -16.20 -1.16 -18.52
C THR A 123 -17.49 -1.98 -18.59
N ILE A 124 -18.49 -1.57 -17.80
CA ILE A 124 -19.85 -2.09 -17.81
C ILE A 124 -20.56 -1.59 -19.07
N THR A 125 -21.22 -2.50 -19.78
CA THR A 125 -22.00 -2.22 -20.99
C THR A 125 -23.46 -2.62 -20.79
N GLY A 126 -24.37 -2.15 -21.65
CA GLY A 126 -25.81 -2.51 -21.59
C GLY A 126 -26.67 -1.62 -20.70
N VAL A 127 -26.07 -0.64 -20.01
CA VAL A 127 -26.79 0.44 -19.32
C VAL A 127 -27.33 1.45 -20.35
N THR A 128 -28.57 1.90 -20.18
CA THR A 128 -29.23 2.89 -21.06
C THR A 128 -28.38 4.16 -21.17
N ALA A 129 -28.21 4.67 -22.40
CA ALA A 129 -27.41 5.87 -22.63
C ALA A 129 -27.96 7.07 -21.84
N GLY A 130 -27.07 7.75 -21.10
CA GLY A 130 -27.41 8.89 -20.26
C GLY A 130 -27.79 8.54 -18.82
N GLN A 131 -27.93 7.26 -18.48
CA GLN A 131 -27.99 6.80 -17.09
C GLN A 131 -26.59 6.76 -16.47
N THR A 132 -26.51 7.06 -15.18
CA THR A 132 -25.30 6.92 -14.37
C THR A 132 -25.50 5.80 -13.36
N ILE A 133 -24.51 4.91 -13.22
CA ILE A 133 -24.56 3.81 -12.25
C ILE A 133 -24.39 4.37 -10.84
N THR A 134 -25.21 3.94 -9.89
CA THR A 134 -25.25 4.48 -8.52
C THR A 134 -25.22 3.43 -7.44
N SER A 135 -25.24 2.14 -7.76
CA SER A 135 -25.16 1.09 -6.74
C SER A 135 -24.86 -0.26 -7.37
N LEU A 136 -24.26 -1.14 -6.57
CA LEU A 136 -24.26 -2.58 -6.75
C LEU A 136 -24.99 -3.20 -5.55
N ALA A 137 -25.72 -4.30 -5.78
CA ALA A 137 -26.43 -4.97 -4.70
C ALA A 137 -26.50 -6.49 -4.95
N TRP A 138 -25.88 -7.28 -4.09
CA TRP A 138 -25.85 -8.72 -4.19
C TRP A 138 -27.14 -9.33 -3.66
N ASN A 139 -27.80 -10.11 -4.51
CA ASN A 139 -28.94 -10.89 -4.09
C ASN A 139 -28.50 -12.33 -3.80
N ALA A 140 -28.27 -12.63 -2.53
CA ALA A 140 -27.86 -13.97 -2.09
C ALA A 140 -28.92 -15.05 -2.40
N SER A 141 -30.21 -14.70 -2.44
CA SER A 141 -31.30 -15.66 -2.68
C SER A 141 -31.28 -16.28 -4.07
N ASN A 142 -30.67 -15.60 -5.05
CA ASN A 142 -30.58 -16.05 -6.44
C ASN A 142 -29.18 -15.92 -7.05
N SER A 143 -28.18 -15.59 -6.23
CA SER A 143 -26.77 -15.44 -6.64
C SER A 143 -26.56 -14.48 -7.82
N THR A 144 -27.27 -13.36 -7.82
CA THR A 144 -27.21 -12.36 -8.88
C THR A 144 -26.83 -10.99 -8.32
N MET A 145 -25.86 -10.34 -8.96
CA MET A 145 -25.54 -8.94 -8.69
C MET A 145 -26.52 -8.04 -9.44
N TYR A 146 -27.18 -7.15 -8.70
CA TYR A 146 -28.03 -6.09 -9.24
C TYR A 146 -27.26 -4.78 -9.30
N LEU A 147 -27.75 -3.88 -10.14
CA LEU A 147 -27.17 -2.57 -10.38
C LEU A 147 -28.28 -1.53 -10.46
N GLY A 148 -28.17 -0.46 -9.69
CA GLY A 148 -29.03 0.71 -9.79
C GLY A 148 -28.41 1.79 -10.68
N SER A 149 -29.26 2.55 -11.37
CA SER A 149 -28.82 3.72 -12.12
C SER A 149 -29.87 4.81 -12.17
N THR A 150 -29.43 6.05 -12.38
CA THR A 150 -30.31 7.20 -12.55
C THR A 150 -29.72 8.30 -13.43
N ASN A 151 -30.60 9.08 -14.03
CA ASN A 151 -30.30 10.34 -14.72
C ASN A 151 -31.00 11.52 -14.04
N ILE A 152 -31.31 11.39 -12.73
CA ILE A 152 -32.05 12.32 -11.86
C ILE A 152 -33.49 12.66 -12.28
N THR A 153 -33.97 12.07 -13.38
CA THR A 153 -35.36 12.17 -13.83
C THR A 153 -36.06 10.81 -13.81
N THR A 154 -35.31 9.75 -14.10
CA THR A 154 -35.77 8.37 -14.17
C THR A 154 -34.68 7.45 -13.65
N SER A 155 -35.07 6.48 -12.82
CA SER A 155 -34.18 5.46 -12.29
C SER A 155 -34.47 4.10 -12.91
N GLU A 156 -33.45 3.26 -13.05
CA GLU A 156 -33.54 1.94 -13.68
C GLU A 156 -32.74 0.90 -12.89
N LEU A 157 -33.29 -0.32 -12.82
CA LEU A 157 -32.67 -1.48 -12.19
C LEU A 157 -32.18 -2.47 -13.26
N TYR A 158 -30.99 -3.01 -13.05
CA TYR A 158 -30.34 -3.98 -13.92
C TYR A 158 -29.89 -5.21 -13.13
N THR A 159 -29.71 -6.32 -13.83
CA THR A 159 -28.80 -7.40 -13.39
C THR A 159 -27.47 -7.22 -14.12
N ILE A 160 -26.35 -7.58 -13.50
CA ILE A 160 -25.04 -7.55 -14.15
C ILE A 160 -24.37 -8.92 -14.07
N ASN A 161 -23.84 -9.39 -15.20
CA ASN A 161 -22.94 -10.53 -15.22
C ASN A 161 -21.51 -10.02 -14.98
N LEU A 162 -20.95 -10.28 -13.80
CA LEU A 162 -19.61 -9.82 -13.40
C LEU A 162 -18.49 -10.35 -14.33
N GLY A 163 -18.66 -11.57 -14.85
CA GLY A 163 -17.70 -12.20 -15.77
C GLY A 163 -17.79 -11.69 -17.21
N THR A 164 -18.94 -11.14 -17.65
CA THR A 164 -19.10 -10.54 -18.98
C THR A 164 -19.16 -9.02 -18.98
N ARG A 165 -19.36 -8.38 -17.81
CA ARG A 165 -19.60 -6.95 -17.59
C ARG A 165 -20.74 -6.38 -18.43
N VAL A 166 -21.73 -7.22 -18.72
CA VAL A 166 -22.95 -6.84 -19.43
C VAL A 166 -24.09 -6.70 -18.43
N ALA A 167 -24.62 -5.49 -18.32
CA ALA A 167 -25.84 -5.18 -17.60
C ALA A 167 -27.07 -5.48 -18.47
N THR A 168 -28.10 -6.08 -17.88
CA THR A 168 -29.38 -6.40 -18.52
C THR A 168 -30.50 -5.71 -17.76
N LEU A 169 -31.26 -4.84 -18.44
CA LEU A 169 -32.35 -4.07 -17.84
C LEU A 169 -33.42 -5.00 -17.27
N VAL A 170 -33.75 -4.78 -16.00
CA VAL A 170 -34.89 -5.42 -15.31
C VAL A 170 -36.14 -4.56 -15.49
N GLY A 171 -36.02 -3.25 -15.27
CA GLY A 171 -37.10 -2.29 -15.48
C GLY A 171 -36.86 -0.94 -14.81
N THR A 172 -37.80 -0.02 -15.01
CA THR A 172 -37.78 1.31 -14.40
C THR A 172 -38.17 1.23 -12.91
N VAL A 173 -37.40 1.91 -12.06
CA VAL A 173 -37.72 2.06 -10.64
C VAL A 173 -38.75 3.15 -10.44
N THR A 174 -40.02 2.78 -10.55
CA THR A 174 -41.14 3.69 -10.36
C THR A 174 -41.08 4.38 -9.00
N ASN A 175 -41.55 5.63 -8.94
CA ASN A 175 -41.49 6.49 -7.76
C ASN A 175 -40.07 6.86 -7.31
N SER A 176 -39.02 6.57 -8.09
CA SER A 176 -37.69 7.13 -7.86
C SER A 176 -37.22 7.84 -9.13
N ALA A 177 -36.92 9.13 -8.99
CA ALA A 177 -36.31 9.93 -10.04
C ALA A 177 -34.78 9.94 -9.91
N GLY A 178 -34.25 9.78 -8.70
CA GLY A 178 -32.83 9.79 -8.36
C GLY A 178 -32.47 8.64 -7.42
N LEU A 179 -32.40 7.40 -7.95
CA LEU A 179 -32.03 6.22 -7.17
C LEU A 179 -30.53 6.25 -6.92
N ILE A 180 -30.13 6.44 -5.67
CA ILE A 180 -28.72 6.58 -5.29
C ILE A 180 -28.14 5.37 -4.58
N ALA A 181 -28.99 4.47 -4.09
CA ALA A 181 -28.56 3.25 -3.43
C ALA A 181 -29.58 2.15 -3.68
N VAL A 182 -29.11 0.91 -3.78
CA VAL A 182 -29.93 -0.31 -3.78
C VAL A 182 -29.28 -1.28 -2.81
N ALA A 183 -30.06 -1.82 -1.89
CA ALA A 183 -29.62 -2.83 -0.93
C ALA A 183 -30.58 -4.01 -0.96
N ILE A 184 -30.05 -5.24 -0.86
CA ILE A 184 -30.87 -6.46 -0.90
C ILE A 184 -30.56 -7.30 0.32
N ASN A 185 -31.58 -7.66 1.10
CA ASN A 185 -31.38 -8.51 2.26
C ASN A 185 -31.32 -10.01 1.89
N CYS A 186 -31.09 -10.87 2.87
CA CYS A 186 -30.96 -12.31 2.64
C CYS A 186 -32.21 -13.01 2.08
N ASP A 187 -33.39 -12.44 2.29
CA ASP A 187 -34.64 -12.96 1.73
C ASP A 187 -34.84 -12.54 0.27
N GLY A 188 -33.92 -11.75 -0.30
CA GLY A 188 -34.02 -11.18 -1.63
C GLY A 188 -34.94 -9.96 -1.72
N ALA A 189 -35.36 -9.39 -0.58
CA ALA A 189 -36.14 -8.16 -0.55
C ALA A 189 -35.21 -6.97 -0.81
N ALA A 190 -35.47 -6.25 -1.90
CA ALA A 190 -34.67 -5.11 -2.31
C ALA A 190 -35.29 -3.79 -1.84
N TYR A 191 -34.42 -2.86 -1.47
CA TYR A 191 -34.74 -1.53 -1.01
C TYR A 191 -33.89 -0.53 -1.76
N GLY A 192 -34.39 0.69 -1.93
CA GLY A 192 -33.64 1.76 -2.59
C GLY A 192 -33.88 3.11 -1.95
N VAL A 193 -32.93 4.01 -2.16
CA VAL A 193 -32.93 5.36 -1.63
C VAL A 193 -33.08 6.34 -2.77
N ASP A 194 -34.09 7.20 -2.71
CA ASP A 194 -34.33 8.26 -3.68
C ASP A 194 -33.96 9.62 -3.10
N ILE A 195 -33.03 10.31 -3.76
CA ILE A 195 -32.51 11.62 -3.31
C ILE A 195 -33.41 12.79 -3.74
N VAL A 196 -34.29 12.60 -4.73
CA VAL A 196 -35.15 13.69 -5.23
C VAL A 196 -36.34 13.91 -4.30
N GLY A 197 -36.93 12.83 -3.80
CA GLY A 197 -38.04 12.85 -2.86
C GLY A 197 -37.64 12.62 -1.40
N ASP A 198 -36.34 12.46 -1.09
CA ASP A 198 -35.82 12.07 0.22
C ASP A 198 -36.60 10.90 0.83
N GLN A 199 -36.70 9.79 0.08
CA GLN A 199 -37.57 8.68 0.44
C GLN A 199 -36.92 7.31 0.30
N LEU A 200 -37.33 6.39 1.19
CA LEU A 200 -36.99 4.98 1.11
C LEU A 200 -38.07 4.24 0.32
N LEU A 201 -37.65 3.33 -0.56
CA LEU A 201 -38.54 2.48 -1.35
C LEU A 201 -38.22 1.01 -1.13
N SER A 202 -39.22 0.16 -1.30
CA SER A 202 -39.02 -1.25 -1.65
C SER A 202 -39.00 -1.39 -3.18
N ILE A 203 -38.19 -2.31 -3.71
CA ILE A 203 -38.02 -2.52 -5.14
C ILE A 203 -38.34 -3.97 -5.48
N ASN A 204 -39.18 -4.18 -6.49
CA ASN A 204 -39.43 -5.51 -7.01
C ASN A 204 -38.31 -5.92 -7.97
N THR A 205 -37.47 -6.86 -7.55
CA THR A 205 -36.29 -7.33 -8.32
C THR A 205 -36.62 -8.10 -9.61
N SER A 206 -37.89 -8.42 -9.86
CA SER A 206 -38.34 -9.06 -11.10
C SER A 206 -38.88 -8.08 -12.15
N THR A 207 -39.31 -6.89 -11.74
CA THR A 207 -39.93 -5.89 -12.63
C THR A 207 -39.27 -4.51 -12.58
N GLY A 208 -38.40 -4.26 -11.59
CA GLY A 208 -37.83 -2.96 -11.27
C GLY A 208 -38.77 -2.03 -10.50
N ALA A 209 -40.07 -2.33 -10.38
CA ALA A 209 -41.05 -1.38 -9.84
C ALA A 209 -40.78 -1.03 -8.36
N GLY A 210 -40.68 0.27 -8.05
CA GLY A 210 -40.48 0.80 -6.71
C GLY A 210 -41.78 1.19 -6.01
N THR A 211 -41.88 0.93 -4.70
CA THR A 211 -42.99 1.32 -3.82
C THR A 211 -42.46 2.11 -2.63
N VAL A 212 -42.94 3.34 -2.44
CA VAL A 212 -42.51 4.23 -1.35
C VAL A 212 -42.91 3.66 0.01
N LEU A 213 -41.95 3.56 0.91
CA LEU A 213 -42.15 3.15 2.31
C LEU A 213 -42.34 4.36 3.22
N GLY A 214 -41.63 5.45 2.94
CA GLY A 214 -41.80 6.74 3.62
C GLY A 214 -40.56 7.63 3.51
N PRO A 215 -40.60 8.82 4.13
CA PRO A 215 -39.52 9.79 4.05
C PRO A 215 -38.30 9.35 4.86
N LEU A 216 -37.10 9.65 4.37
CA LEU A 216 -35.82 9.36 5.04
C LEU A 216 -35.66 10.13 6.36
N GLY A 217 -36.27 11.31 6.45
CA GLY A 217 -36.18 12.18 7.63
C GLY A 217 -34.93 13.04 7.69
N PHE A 218 -34.18 13.14 6.59
CA PHE A 218 -33.08 14.08 6.37
C PHE A 218 -33.01 14.47 4.89
N ASP A 219 -32.26 15.52 4.58
CA ASP A 219 -32.04 16.07 3.23
C ASP A 219 -30.86 15.33 2.57
N ALA A 220 -31.17 14.30 1.79
CA ALA A 220 -30.19 13.43 1.17
C ALA A 220 -29.70 14.03 -0.15
N ASN A 221 -28.38 14.14 -0.32
CA ASN A 221 -27.79 14.62 -1.57
C ASN A 221 -26.43 13.98 -1.83
N PHE A 222 -25.88 14.15 -3.03
CA PHE A 222 -24.55 13.65 -3.44
C PHE A 222 -24.44 12.11 -3.47
N ALA A 223 -23.23 11.60 -3.71
CA ALA A 223 -23.01 10.18 -3.89
C ALA A 223 -23.13 9.44 -2.55
N GLN A 224 -23.87 8.34 -2.55
CA GLN A 224 -24.21 7.56 -1.36
C GLN A 224 -24.28 6.09 -1.75
N ASP A 225 -24.34 5.20 -0.78
CA ASP A 225 -24.69 3.81 -1.01
C ASP A 225 -25.29 3.19 0.26
N ALA A 226 -25.85 2.00 0.16
CA ALA A 226 -26.51 1.35 1.28
C ALA A 226 -26.39 -0.17 1.19
N ASP A 227 -26.28 -0.83 2.33
CA ASP A 227 -26.23 -2.28 2.38
C ASP A 227 -26.78 -2.85 3.71
N PHE A 228 -27.09 -4.14 3.71
CA PHE A 228 -27.61 -4.86 4.86
C PHE A 228 -26.49 -5.50 5.67
N ASP A 229 -26.52 -5.28 6.98
CA ASP A 229 -25.92 -6.23 7.90
C ASP A 229 -26.82 -7.49 7.95
N TYR A 230 -26.40 -8.54 7.24
CA TYR A 230 -27.14 -9.79 7.16
C TYR A 230 -27.34 -10.49 8.51
N ALA A 231 -26.46 -10.27 9.49
CA ALA A 231 -26.58 -10.89 10.80
C ALA A 231 -27.77 -10.32 11.60
N THR A 232 -28.01 -9.01 11.49
CA THR A 232 -29.09 -8.32 12.21
C THR A 232 -30.29 -7.98 11.33
N ASN A 233 -30.18 -8.19 10.01
CA ASN A 233 -31.13 -7.74 8.99
C ASN A 233 -31.42 -6.23 9.08
N THR A 234 -30.39 -5.45 9.40
CA THR A 234 -30.47 -3.99 9.52
C THR A 234 -29.92 -3.34 8.25
N LEU A 235 -30.69 -2.45 7.64
CA LEU A 235 -30.25 -1.63 6.51
C LEU A 235 -29.46 -0.43 7.00
N TYR A 236 -28.19 -0.34 6.60
CA TYR A 236 -27.32 0.80 6.83
C TYR A 236 -27.16 1.63 5.56
N LEU A 237 -27.09 2.95 5.73
CA LEU A 237 -26.90 3.93 4.67
C LEU A 237 -25.62 4.71 4.97
N ALA A 238 -24.67 4.67 4.04
CA ALA A 238 -23.59 5.64 3.96
C ALA A 238 -24.14 6.86 3.20
N ALA A 239 -24.61 7.84 3.98
CA ALA A 239 -25.39 8.95 3.48
C ALA A 239 -24.63 10.28 3.56
N TYR A 240 -25.03 11.26 2.75
CA TYR A 240 -24.60 12.65 2.93
C TYR A 240 -25.83 13.53 3.17
N ASN A 241 -25.81 14.21 4.31
CA ASN A 241 -26.88 15.07 4.76
C ASN A 241 -26.57 16.52 4.37
N ASN A 242 -27.21 17.01 3.33
CA ASN A 242 -26.95 18.31 2.74
C ASN A 242 -27.34 19.48 3.66
N THR A 243 -28.34 19.28 4.52
CA THR A 243 -28.70 20.27 5.54
C THR A 243 -27.63 20.34 6.64
N ALA A 244 -27.04 19.21 7.03
CA ALA A 244 -25.95 19.17 8.01
C ALA A 244 -24.57 19.52 7.41
N GLY A 245 -24.40 19.34 6.09
CA GLY A 245 -23.11 19.46 5.41
C GLY A 245 -22.13 18.39 5.88
N ALA A 246 -22.60 17.15 6.06
CA ALA A 246 -21.80 16.06 6.61
C ALA A 246 -22.18 14.69 6.05
N GLY A 247 -21.18 13.83 5.89
CA GLY A 247 -21.36 12.40 5.75
C GLY A 247 -21.82 11.76 7.06
N GLU A 248 -22.65 10.73 6.94
CA GLU A 248 -23.31 10.08 8.07
C GLU A 248 -23.51 8.59 7.80
N LEU A 249 -23.29 7.77 8.82
CA LEU A 249 -23.86 6.42 8.87
C LEU A 249 -25.26 6.50 9.48
N ARG A 250 -26.26 5.90 8.82
CA ARG A 250 -27.65 5.86 9.32
C ARG A 250 -28.23 4.46 9.21
N THR A 251 -29.21 4.13 10.05
CA THR A 251 -30.04 2.92 9.89
C THR A 251 -31.43 3.28 9.40
N ALA A 252 -32.07 2.41 8.62
CA ALA A 252 -33.42 2.63 8.09
C ALA A 252 -34.48 1.74 8.74
N ASN A 253 -35.64 2.33 9.04
CA ASN A 253 -36.84 1.57 9.39
C ASN A 253 -37.61 1.19 8.11
N LEU A 254 -37.62 -0.11 7.78
CA LEU A 254 -38.22 -0.63 6.56
C LEU A 254 -39.76 -0.54 6.50
N THR A 255 -40.43 -0.13 7.59
CA THR A 255 -41.88 0.07 7.63
C THR A 255 -42.26 1.53 7.44
N SER A 256 -41.54 2.46 8.07
CA SER A 256 -41.86 3.90 8.02
C SER A 256 -41.00 4.69 7.03
N GLY A 257 -39.92 4.11 6.50
CA GLY A 257 -38.92 4.78 5.66
C GLY A 257 -37.96 5.71 6.41
N THR A 258 -38.28 6.08 7.65
CA THR A 258 -37.49 7.00 8.47
C THR A 258 -36.13 6.40 8.84
N THR A 259 -35.09 7.21 8.80
CA THR A 259 -33.73 6.83 9.18
C THR A 259 -33.30 7.39 10.53
N THR A 260 -32.40 6.68 11.21
CA THR A 260 -31.81 7.09 12.48
C THR A 260 -30.31 7.28 12.31
N LEU A 261 -29.77 8.42 12.76
CA LEU A 261 -28.33 8.68 12.74
C LEU A 261 -27.61 7.72 13.69
N VAL A 262 -26.56 7.07 13.18
CA VAL A 262 -25.63 6.23 13.96
C VAL A 262 -24.40 7.05 14.33
N LEU A 263 -23.69 7.58 13.34
CA LEU A 263 -22.48 8.39 13.51
C LEU A 263 -22.37 9.42 12.38
N SER A 264 -21.89 10.62 12.69
CA SER A 264 -21.50 11.61 11.68
C SER A 264 -19.99 11.54 11.43
N TRP A 265 -19.61 11.55 10.16
CA TRP A 265 -18.22 11.54 9.69
C TRP A 265 -17.69 12.94 9.34
N GLY A 266 -18.47 13.99 9.58
CA GLY A 266 -18.09 15.34 9.18
C GLY A 266 -17.93 15.45 7.67
N ALA A 267 -16.78 15.93 7.20
CA ALA A 267 -16.54 16.19 5.79
C ALA A 267 -16.30 14.93 4.92
N VAL A 268 -16.20 13.73 5.50
CA VAL A 268 -15.95 12.49 4.76
C VAL A 268 -17.24 12.01 4.09
N GLU A 269 -17.20 11.79 2.77
CA GLU A 269 -18.34 11.30 1.97
C GLU A 269 -18.08 9.85 1.54
N ILE A 270 -18.56 8.89 2.33
CA ILE A 270 -18.42 7.46 2.00
C ILE A 270 -19.42 7.08 0.90
N THR A 271 -18.87 6.53 -0.18
CA THR A 271 -19.54 6.06 -1.39
C THR A 271 -19.20 4.59 -1.64
N SER A 272 -19.94 3.92 -2.55
CA SER A 272 -19.62 2.54 -2.94
C SER A 272 -19.51 1.61 -1.72
N PHE A 273 -20.52 1.64 -0.85
CA PHE A 273 -20.49 1.04 0.47
C PHE A 273 -21.16 -0.33 0.48
N GLY A 274 -20.42 -1.36 0.95
CA GLY A 274 -20.94 -2.71 1.17
C GLY A 274 -20.48 -3.28 2.51
N ILE A 275 -21.27 -4.19 3.08
CA ILE A 275 -21.04 -4.84 4.37
C ILE A 275 -20.62 -6.29 4.15
N ASP A 276 -19.45 -6.66 4.67
CA ASP A 276 -18.97 -8.04 4.58
C ASP A 276 -19.85 -8.97 5.44
N GLY A 277 -20.63 -9.82 4.78
CA GLY A 277 -21.53 -10.75 5.42
C GLY A 277 -21.93 -11.90 4.50
N GLN A 278 -22.43 -12.99 5.07
CA GLN A 278 -22.98 -14.13 4.33
C GLN A 278 -24.43 -14.39 4.75
N CYS A 279 -25.29 -14.68 3.78
CA CYS A 279 -26.68 -15.02 4.04
C CYS A 279 -26.85 -16.47 4.49
N GLY A 280 -27.51 -16.66 5.63
CA GLY A 280 -27.81 -17.96 6.21
C GLY A 280 -28.04 -17.84 7.73
N PRO A 281 -28.49 -18.92 8.41
CA PRO A 281 -28.36 -18.95 9.86
C PRO A 281 -26.90 -18.70 10.22
N PRO A 282 -26.61 -17.97 11.32
CA PRO A 282 -25.23 -17.77 11.77
C PRO A 282 -24.54 -19.13 11.77
N CYS A 283 -23.35 -19.16 11.16
CA CYS A 283 -22.61 -20.40 10.97
C CYS A 283 -22.63 -21.19 12.29
N PRO A 284 -23.02 -22.47 12.31
CA PRO A 284 -23.28 -23.21 13.55
C PRO A 284 -21.99 -23.47 14.36
N ILE A 285 -20.85 -22.95 13.90
CA ILE A 285 -19.55 -23.02 14.56
C ILE A 285 -19.22 -21.62 15.08
N GLY A 286 -18.73 -21.51 16.31
CA GLY A 286 -18.31 -20.24 16.88
C GLY A 286 -16.98 -19.73 16.31
N GLN A 287 -16.55 -18.55 16.75
CA GLN A 287 -15.23 -18.01 16.43
C GLN A 287 -14.13 -18.70 17.24
N PRO A 288 -12.93 -18.88 16.66
CA PRO A 288 -11.72 -19.12 17.44
C PRO A 288 -11.50 -18.02 18.48
N GLY A 289 -11.01 -18.38 19.67
CA GLY A 289 -10.89 -17.48 20.81
C GLY A 289 -9.67 -17.76 21.68
N ASN A 290 -9.53 -17.02 22.79
CA ASN A 290 -8.48 -17.22 23.80
C ASN A 290 -7.06 -17.30 23.24
N PRO A 291 -6.58 -16.26 22.52
CA PRO A 291 -5.24 -16.25 21.96
C PRO A 291 -4.14 -16.24 23.03
N SER A 292 -3.01 -16.86 22.72
CA SER A 292 -1.73 -16.64 23.39
C SER A 292 -0.63 -16.49 22.32
N PRO A 293 0.18 -15.41 22.30
CA PRO A 293 0.08 -14.22 23.15
C PRO A 293 -1.33 -13.59 23.14
N ALA A 294 -1.72 -12.93 24.23
CA ALA A 294 -3.02 -12.26 24.26
C ALA A 294 -3.03 -11.10 23.25
N ASP A 295 -4.20 -10.73 22.75
CA ASP A 295 -4.29 -9.58 21.84
C ASP A 295 -3.74 -8.30 22.47
N GLY A 296 -2.96 -7.55 21.72
CA GLY A 296 -2.31 -6.31 22.17
C GLY A 296 -1.12 -6.50 23.10
N THR A 297 -0.65 -7.73 23.34
CA THR A 297 0.54 -7.96 24.19
C THR A 297 1.76 -7.20 23.63
N VAL A 298 2.45 -6.46 24.48
CA VAL A 298 3.73 -5.80 24.15
C VAL A 298 4.90 -6.57 24.78
N ASP A 299 6.13 -6.23 24.39
CA ASP A 299 7.36 -6.81 24.94
C ASP A 299 7.46 -8.34 24.80
N VAL A 300 6.92 -8.87 23.70
CA VAL A 300 7.07 -10.30 23.37
C VAL A 300 8.49 -10.56 22.87
N GLY A 301 9.20 -11.54 23.44
CA GLY A 301 10.55 -11.87 23.00
C GLY A 301 10.58 -12.25 21.50
N ILE A 302 11.68 -11.94 20.82
CA ILE A 302 11.86 -12.26 19.38
C ILE A 302 11.80 -13.76 19.06
N ASN A 303 11.84 -14.63 20.08
CA ASN A 303 11.59 -16.07 19.95
C ASN A 303 10.36 -16.46 20.78
N PRO A 304 9.14 -16.12 20.32
CA PRO A 304 7.93 -16.28 21.13
C PRO A 304 7.47 -17.75 21.27
N GLY A 305 8.08 -18.68 20.52
CA GLY A 305 7.68 -20.08 20.49
C GLY A 305 6.44 -20.27 19.62
N ASN A 306 5.28 -20.44 20.26
CA ASN A 306 4.03 -20.76 19.56
C ASN A 306 2.94 -19.72 19.83
N ALA A 307 2.16 -19.41 18.81
CA ALA A 307 0.82 -18.89 19.01
C ALA A 307 -0.12 -20.06 19.38
N THR A 308 -1.08 -19.82 20.26
CA THR A 308 -2.13 -20.79 20.62
C THR A 308 -3.50 -20.12 20.67
N TRP A 309 -4.57 -20.90 20.49
CA TRP A 309 -5.97 -20.44 20.58
C TRP A 309 -6.90 -21.62 20.89
N THR A 310 -8.16 -21.34 21.19
CA THR A 310 -9.22 -22.35 21.30
C THR A 310 -10.08 -22.36 20.05
N ASN A 311 -10.30 -23.54 19.46
CA ASN A 311 -11.27 -23.74 18.39
C ASN A 311 -12.69 -23.81 18.95
N ALA A 312 -13.66 -23.24 18.26
CA ALA A 312 -15.07 -23.43 18.57
C ALA A 312 -15.58 -24.82 18.15
N SER A 313 -16.70 -25.24 18.73
CA SER A 313 -17.34 -26.51 18.39
C SER A 313 -17.79 -26.55 16.93
N GLY A 314 -17.58 -27.70 16.26
CA GLY A 314 -18.08 -27.95 14.90
C GLY A 314 -17.13 -27.57 13.76
N ILE A 315 -15.94 -27.02 14.07
CA ILE A 315 -14.88 -26.76 13.08
C ILE A 315 -14.31 -28.10 12.58
N THR A 316 -14.33 -28.32 11.25
CA THR A 316 -13.76 -29.51 10.58
C THR A 316 -12.45 -29.22 9.86
N SER A 317 -12.14 -27.95 9.56
CA SER A 317 -10.83 -27.49 9.06
C SER A 317 -10.57 -26.04 9.45
N ILE A 318 -9.31 -25.58 9.37
CA ILE A 318 -8.96 -24.18 9.63
C ILE A 318 -7.97 -23.65 8.60
N ASP A 319 -7.99 -22.33 8.43
CA ASP A 319 -6.86 -21.57 7.89
C ASP A 319 -6.26 -20.70 8.99
N VAL A 320 -4.93 -20.60 9.03
CA VAL A 320 -4.21 -19.70 9.94
C VAL A 320 -3.36 -18.75 9.12
N TYR A 321 -3.50 -17.47 9.40
CA TYR A 321 -2.73 -16.39 8.80
C TYR A 321 -1.78 -15.82 9.85
N PHE A 322 -0.54 -15.50 9.48
CA PHE A 322 0.46 -14.88 10.34
C PHE A 322 1.34 -13.94 9.50
N GLY A 323 1.83 -12.85 10.10
CA GLY A 323 2.73 -11.92 9.41
C GLY A 323 2.95 -10.62 10.19
N VAL A 324 3.73 -9.72 9.60
CA VAL A 324 3.87 -8.34 10.09
C VAL A 324 2.54 -7.63 9.85
N PHE A 325 1.92 -7.11 10.90
CA PHE A 325 0.61 -6.47 10.80
C PHE A 325 0.72 -5.15 10.00
N PRO A 326 -0.26 -4.82 9.12
CA PRO A 326 -1.53 -5.52 8.83
C PRO A 326 -1.43 -6.63 7.76
N ASN A 327 -0.24 -6.87 7.22
CA ASN A 327 -0.02 -7.77 6.09
C ASN A 327 0.14 -9.24 6.54
N LEU A 328 -0.99 -9.93 6.70
CA LEU A 328 -1.00 -11.35 7.08
C LEU A 328 -1.00 -12.26 5.85
N SER A 329 -0.19 -13.31 5.88
CA SER A 329 -0.15 -14.35 4.85
C SER A 329 -0.69 -15.67 5.38
N LEU A 330 -1.33 -16.47 4.52
CA LEU A 330 -1.76 -17.83 4.88
C LEU A 330 -0.52 -18.70 5.18
N VAL A 331 -0.40 -19.19 6.41
CA VAL A 331 0.73 -20.02 6.85
C VAL A 331 0.33 -21.46 7.14
N TYR A 332 -0.96 -21.74 7.32
CA TYR A 332 -1.48 -23.09 7.51
C TYR A 332 -2.90 -23.21 6.95
N SER A 333 -3.20 -24.33 6.30
CA SER A 333 -4.55 -24.73 5.92
C SER A 333 -4.69 -26.24 6.05
N GLY A 334 -5.70 -26.71 6.76
CA GLY A 334 -5.89 -28.15 6.97
C GLY A 334 -6.75 -28.51 8.17
N ALA A 335 -6.47 -29.68 8.77
CA ALA A 335 -7.19 -30.16 9.93
C ALA A 335 -7.13 -29.17 11.11
N PRO A 336 -8.13 -29.15 12.01
CA PRO A 336 -8.16 -28.19 13.10
C PRO A 336 -6.95 -28.36 14.03
N VAL A 337 -6.16 -27.30 14.16
CA VAL A 337 -5.08 -27.17 15.14
C VAL A 337 -5.41 -26.02 16.11
N THR A 338 -4.76 -26.02 17.27
CA THR A 338 -4.92 -24.97 18.31
C THR A 338 -3.60 -24.26 18.59
N THR A 339 -2.59 -24.50 17.75
CA THR A 339 -1.26 -23.91 17.90
C THR A 339 -0.59 -23.73 16.54
N LEU A 340 0.20 -22.67 16.43
CA LEU A 340 1.05 -22.36 15.29
C LEU A 340 2.46 -22.06 15.82
N ALA A 341 3.47 -22.75 15.30
CA ALA A 341 4.86 -22.39 15.56
C ALA A 341 5.18 -21.06 14.88
N ILE A 342 5.59 -20.06 15.65
CA ILE A 342 5.97 -18.76 15.12
C ILE A 342 7.42 -18.86 14.64
N PRO A 343 7.72 -18.53 13.37
CA PRO A 343 9.08 -18.51 12.88
C PRO A 343 9.88 -17.44 13.65
N GLY A 344 10.91 -17.85 14.38
CA GLY A 344 11.83 -16.95 15.08
C GLY A 344 13.26 -17.04 14.53
N PRO A 345 14.11 -16.03 14.75
CA PRO A 345 13.81 -14.79 15.48
C PRO A 345 12.95 -13.81 14.67
N LEU A 346 12.02 -13.14 15.36
CA LEU A 346 11.23 -12.05 14.82
C LEU A 346 11.99 -10.72 14.87
N ASN A 347 11.55 -9.74 14.09
CA ASN A 347 12.10 -8.39 14.12
C ASN A 347 11.77 -7.71 15.46
N TYR A 348 12.71 -6.92 15.98
CA TYR A 348 12.49 -6.09 17.17
C TYR A 348 11.47 -4.98 16.92
N PHE A 349 10.80 -4.52 17.98
CA PHE A 349 9.81 -3.43 18.00
C PHE A 349 8.74 -3.50 16.88
N THR A 350 8.46 -4.70 16.40
CA THR A 350 7.60 -4.94 15.24
C THR A 350 6.28 -5.56 15.71
N THR A 351 5.17 -5.04 15.19
CA THR A 351 3.84 -5.60 15.47
C THR A 351 3.56 -6.75 14.51
N TYR A 352 3.43 -7.96 15.05
CA TYR A 352 2.99 -9.14 14.31
C TYR A 352 1.52 -9.42 14.61
N GLY A 353 0.80 -9.96 13.63
CA GLY A 353 -0.58 -10.38 13.77
C GLY A 353 -0.80 -11.82 13.34
N TRP A 354 -1.88 -12.43 13.83
CA TRP A 354 -2.39 -13.69 13.35
C TRP A 354 -3.91 -13.75 13.42
N ARG A 355 -4.48 -14.55 12.52
CA ARG A 355 -5.93 -14.72 12.39
C ARG A 355 -6.23 -16.18 12.08
N VAL A 356 -7.26 -16.72 12.72
CA VAL A 356 -7.71 -18.09 12.50
C VAL A 356 -9.10 -18.06 11.88
N VAL A 357 -9.27 -18.74 10.76
CA VAL A 357 -10.56 -18.93 10.10
C VAL A 357 -11.00 -20.37 10.32
N GLY A 358 -12.03 -20.57 11.14
CA GLY A 358 -12.66 -21.86 11.34
C GLY A 358 -13.58 -22.21 10.16
N LYS A 359 -13.58 -23.46 9.73
CA LYS A 359 -14.42 -23.93 8.61
C LYS A 359 -15.16 -25.21 8.99
N ASN A 360 -16.36 -25.38 8.45
CA ASN A 360 -17.04 -26.66 8.36
C ASN A 360 -17.52 -26.93 6.92
N ASP A 361 -18.31 -27.97 6.72
CA ASP A 361 -18.80 -28.37 5.39
C ASP A 361 -19.82 -27.38 4.78
N THR A 362 -20.27 -26.38 5.55
CA THR A 362 -21.35 -25.45 5.20
C THR A 362 -20.95 -23.97 5.19
N CYS A 363 -19.93 -23.57 5.94
CA CYS A 363 -19.54 -22.17 6.12
C CYS A 363 -18.14 -22.03 6.73
N ASN A 364 -17.63 -20.80 6.74
CA ASN A 364 -16.43 -20.39 7.45
C ASN A 364 -16.77 -19.27 8.44
N VAL A 365 -15.95 -19.14 9.48
CA VAL A 365 -16.05 -18.09 10.50
C VAL A 365 -14.64 -17.58 10.76
N SER A 366 -14.40 -16.33 10.36
CA SER A 366 -13.15 -15.65 10.73
C SER A 366 -13.20 -15.27 12.21
N GLY A 367 -12.19 -15.67 12.97
CA GLY A 367 -11.91 -15.08 14.28
C GLY A 367 -11.36 -13.65 14.14
N PRO A 368 -11.26 -12.91 15.26
CA PRO A 368 -10.58 -11.62 15.30
C PRO A 368 -9.10 -11.75 14.88
N THR A 369 -8.53 -10.64 14.43
CA THR A 369 -7.09 -10.55 14.19
C THR A 369 -6.41 -10.20 15.52
N TRP A 370 -5.60 -11.12 16.04
CA TRP A 370 -4.82 -10.90 17.25
C TRP A 370 -3.44 -10.38 16.91
N LYS A 371 -2.91 -9.50 17.75
CA LYS A 371 -1.60 -8.85 17.57
C LYS A 371 -0.75 -8.91 18.83
N PHE A 372 0.56 -8.93 18.62
CA PHE A 372 1.53 -8.59 19.66
C PHE A 372 2.65 -7.73 19.08
N ARG A 373 3.31 -6.94 19.92
CA ARG A 373 4.54 -6.22 19.58
C ARG A 373 5.73 -6.91 20.23
N THR A 374 6.78 -7.14 19.44
CA THR A 374 8.03 -7.69 19.97
C THR A 374 8.76 -6.68 20.85
N VAL A 375 9.62 -7.18 21.73
CA VAL A 375 10.52 -6.34 22.55
C VAL A 375 11.28 -5.32 21.70
N GLN A 376 11.62 -4.18 22.29
CA GLN A 376 12.61 -3.27 21.71
C GLN A 376 13.95 -4.01 21.54
N ASP A 377 14.73 -3.62 20.53
CA ASP A 377 16.08 -4.16 20.37
C ASP A 377 16.90 -3.77 21.61
N PRO A 378 17.39 -4.75 22.41
CA PRO A 378 18.19 -4.44 23.59
C PRO A 378 19.51 -3.72 23.24
N ASN A 379 19.91 -3.75 21.96
CA ASN A 379 21.10 -3.10 21.44
C ASN A 379 20.79 -1.72 20.82
N LEU A 380 19.55 -1.23 20.87
CA LEU A 380 19.15 0.07 20.33
C LEU A 380 18.29 0.83 21.35
N PHE A 381 18.86 1.91 21.87
CA PHE A 381 18.12 2.95 22.57
C PHE A 381 17.70 4.03 21.58
N CYS A 382 16.43 4.45 21.64
CA CYS A 382 15.95 5.65 20.95
C CYS A 382 14.95 6.38 21.84
N TRP A 383 15.17 7.66 22.03
CA TRP A 383 14.21 8.60 22.58
C TRP A 383 13.65 9.45 21.43
N GLU A 384 12.34 9.68 21.41
CA GLU A 384 11.62 10.37 20.34
C GLU A 384 10.60 11.35 20.93
N ASP A 385 10.42 12.48 20.25
CA ASP A 385 9.39 13.48 20.53
C ASP A 385 8.79 14.02 19.22
N ASP A 386 7.49 13.82 19.05
CA ASP A 386 6.66 14.33 17.95
C ASP A 386 5.89 15.61 18.36
N PHE A 387 6.26 16.19 19.50
CA PHE A 387 5.68 17.41 20.07
C PHE A 387 4.17 17.37 20.32
N THR A 388 3.53 16.19 20.30
CA THR A 388 2.10 16.03 20.64
C THR A 388 1.81 16.44 22.08
N ALA A 389 2.79 16.30 22.98
CA ALA A 389 2.75 16.76 24.36
C ALA A 389 3.14 18.25 24.54
N GLY A 390 3.31 18.99 23.44
CA GLY A 390 3.81 20.36 23.43
C GLY A 390 5.27 20.43 23.89
N THR A 391 5.61 21.43 24.71
CA THR A 391 6.99 21.65 25.18
C THR A 391 7.38 20.83 26.41
N GLY A 392 6.55 19.86 26.85
CA GLY A 392 6.70 19.19 28.15
C GLY A 392 8.05 18.47 28.37
N ASN A 393 8.68 17.99 27.29
CA ASN A 393 10.00 17.34 27.35
C ASN A 393 11.18 18.30 27.18
N TRP A 394 10.91 19.60 26.99
CA TRP A 394 11.90 20.60 26.64
C TRP A 394 11.89 21.76 27.63
N THR A 395 13.07 22.17 28.08
CA THR A 395 13.27 23.43 28.79
C THR A 395 13.66 24.51 27.79
N ILE A 396 12.79 25.49 27.60
CA ILE A 396 12.98 26.60 26.66
C ILE A 396 13.49 27.82 27.43
N THR A 397 14.57 28.42 26.95
CA THR A 397 15.16 29.64 27.48
C THR A 397 15.18 30.76 26.44
N ASN A 398 15.01 31.99 26.93
CA ASN A 398 15.28 33.20 26.18
C ASN A 398 16.71 33.67 26.51
N ASP A 399 17.59 33.64 25.52
CA ASP A 399 19.03 33.91 25.66
C ASP A 399 19.38 35.36 25.30
N GLY A 400 18.44 36.28 25.52
CA GLY A 400 18.63 37.73 25.31
C GLY A 400 17.87 38.31 24.11
N GLY A 401 16.96 37.53 23.51
CA GLY A 401 16.04 37.98 22.47
C GLY A 401 14.70 38.45 23.04
N THR A 402 13.74 38.67 22.16
CA THR A 402 12.36 39.04 22.51
C THR A 402 11.36 37.91 22.29
N CYS A 403 11.79 36.80 21.69
CA CYS A 403 10.98 35.61 21.45
C CYS A 403 11.74 34.31 21.75
N VAL A 404 11.00 33.19 21.81
CA VAL A 404 11.51 31.86 22.11
C VAL A 404 10.91 30.81 21.18
N PHE A 405 11.40 29.58 21.25
CA PHE A 405 10.72 28.45 20.63
C PHE A 405 9.29 28.28 21.19
N GLU A 406 8.33 27.99 20.31
CA GLU A 406 6.93 27.75 20.63
C GLU A 406 6.37 26.57 19.83
N ILE A 407 5.18 26.11 20.19
CA ILE A 407 4.51 25.02 19.46
C ILE A 407 3.63 25.62 18.37
N HIS A 408 3.84 25.14 17.15
CA HIS A 408 3.11 25.52 15.95
C HIS A 408 2.50 24.29 15.27
N GLN A 409 1.80 24.49 14.15
CA GLN A 409 1.30 23.38 13.33
C GLN A 409 2.23 23.09 12.17
N ALA A 410 2.50 21.81 11.90
CA ALA A 410 3.34 21.36 10.78
C ALA A 410 2.88 21.94 9.43
N SER A 411 1.58 22.19 9.24
CA SER A 411 1.03 22.77 8.01
C SER A 411 1.43 24.24 7.75
N GLU A 412 2.05 24.91 8.71
CA GLU A 412 2.59 26.27 8.57
C GLU A 412 3.98 26.27 7.91
N TYR A 413 4.65 25.12 7.86
CA TYR A 413 6.03 24.98 7.40
C TYR A 413 6.17 24.00 6.22
N THR A 414 7.32 24.01 5.56
CA THR A 414 7.65 23.07 4.47
C THR A 414 8.47 21.90 5.01
N LEU A 415 7.80 20.98 5.71
CA LEU A 415 8.41 19.78 6.31
C LEU A 415 8.13 18.51 5.50
N PRO A 416 8.93 17.43 5.69
CA PRO A 416 8.64 16.10 5.18
C PRO A 416 7.22 15.62 5.52
N VAL A 417 6.65 14.74 4.68
CA VAL A 417 5.29 14.20 4.85
C VAL A 417 5.07 13.38 6.14
N THR A 418 6.16 13.00 6.79
CA THR A 418 6.19 12.34 8.10
C THR A 418 5.91 13.30 9.25
N ALA A 419 6.16 14.59 9.10
CA ALA A 419 5.87 15.62 10.08
C ALA A 419 4.38 15.98 10.05
N GLN A 420 3.67 15.77 11.15
CA GLN A 420 2.23 16.01 11.26
C GLN A 420 1.84 16.51 12.64
N GLY A 421 0.89 17.44 12.69
CA GLY A 421 0.38 17.95 13.97
C GLY A 421 1.27 19.05 14.53
N ASN A 422 1.71 18.89 15.78
CA ASN A 422 2.47 19.91 16.48
C ASN A 422 3.94 19.88 16.08
N VAL A 423 4.57 21.04 15.96
CA VAL A 423 6.02 21.17 15.74
C VAL A 423 6.62 22.17 16.71
N LEU A 424 7.90 22.03 17.02
CA LEU A 424 8.63 23.05 17.76
C LEU A 424 9.26 24.03 16.79
N ALA A 425 8.84 25.29 16.84
CA ALA A 425 9.30 26.30 15.91
C ALA A 425 9.84 27.55 16.62
N ALA A 426 10.92 28.09 16.07
CA ALA A 426 11.41 29.43 16.33
C ALA A 426 11.04 30.27 15.11
N ASP A 427 9.89 30.94 15.17
CA ASP A 427 9.30 31.68 14.06
C ASP A 427 9.18 33.16 14.41
N VAL A 428 10.04 33.98 13.79
CA VAL A 428 10.11 35.41 14.09
C VAL A 428 8.87 36.15 13.58
N ASP A 429 8.21 35.65 12.54
CA ASP A 429 7.02 36.26 11.97
C ASP A 429 5.82 36.07 12.89
N ALA A 430 5.73 34.90 13.52
CA ALA A 430 4.75 34.63 14.58
C ALA A 430 4.99 35.52 15.81
N CYS A 431 6.24 35.82 16.15
CA CYS A 431 6.62 36.70 17.25
C CYS A 431 6.32 38.18 16.99
N GLY A 432 6.16 38.56 15.72
CA GLY A 432 5.77 39.89 15.28
C GLY A 432 6.93 40.83 14.97
N SER A 433 6.55 41.95 14.36
CA SER A 433 7.45 42.95 13.78
C SER A 433 8.47 43.51 14.78
N GLY A 434 9.78 43.38 14.50
CA GLY A 434 10.85 44.00 15.29
C GLY A 434 11.42 43.11 16.38
N THR A 435 11.11 41.82 16.35
CA THR A 435 11.58 40.85 17.32
C THR A 435 12.95 40.27 16.95
N THR A 436 13.64 39.77 17.97
CA THR A 436 14.88 38.99 17.83
C THR A 436 14.63 37.65 18.52
N LEU A 437 15.14 36.57 17.94
CA LEU A 437 14.93 35.23 18.45
C LEU A 437 16.28 34.60 18.77
N LEU A 438 16.65 34.76 20.04
CA LEU A 438 17.83 34.16 20.64
C LEU A 438 17.30 33.19 21.70
N SER A 439 17.19 31.92 21.32
CA SER A 439 16.52 30.94 22.17
C SER A 439 17.19 29.58 22.09
N THR A 440 17.13 28.87 23.21
CA THR A 440 17.60 27.50 23.35
C THR A 440 16.45 26.63 23.86
N ALA A 441 16.24 25.48 23.24
CA ALA A 441 15.38 24.42 23.77
C ALA A 441 16.25 23.20 24.12
N THR A 442 16.29 22.85 25.40
CA THR A 442 17.10 21.73 25.92
C THR A 442 16.21 20.56 26.30
N ILE A 443 16.55 19.35 25.87
CA ILE A 443 15.82 18.14 26.27
C ILE A 443 15.99 17.91 27.78
N ASN A 444 14.88 17.68 28.48
CA ASN A 444 14.87 17.47 29.93
C ASN A 444 15.52 16.13 30.34
N THR A 445 15.41 15.13 29.48
CA THR A 445 16.01 13.81 29.66
C THR A 445 17.53 13.89 29.49
N VAL A 446 18.27 13.28 30.42
CA VAL A 446 19.70 13.03 30.30
C VAL A 446 19.89 11.58 29.90
N PHE A 447 20.66 11.33 28.84
CA PHE A 447 20.83 9.99 28.28
C PHE A 447 22.10 9.32 28.82
N ASP A 448 22.02 8.03 29.13
CA ASP A 448 23.15 7.18 29.49
C ASP A 448 23.48 6.26 28.31
N PHE A 449 24.57 6.56 27.61
CA PHE A 449 25.07 5.80 26.48
C PHE A 449 26.32 4.97 26.82
N SER A 450 26.59 4.73 28.10
CA SER A 450 27.79 4.02 28.58
C SER A 450 27.99 2.62 27.98
N ASN A 451 26.91 1.99 27.52
CA ASN A 451 26.92 0.65 26.94
C ASN A 451 26.64 0.66 25.44
N TYR A 452 26.69 1.79 24.72
CA TYR A 452 26.41 1.83 23.29
C TYR A 452 27.61 2.31 22.46
N LEU A 453 27.93 1.59 21.39
CA LEU A 453 29.08 1.85 20.51
C LEU A 453 28.86 2.99 19.50
N THR A 454 27.61 3.30 19.15
CA THR A 454 27.24 4.36 18.21
C THR A 454 26.12 5.22 18.78
N ALA A 455 25.99 6.47 18.30
CA ALA A 455 24.91 7.37 18.67
C ALA A 455 24.61 8.38 17.55
N TYR A 456 23.34 8.74 17.36
CA TYR A 456 22.90 9.68 16.33
C TYR A 456 21.66 10.47 16.76
N ILE A 457 21.41 11.57 16.05
CA ILE A 457 20.21 12.41 16.17
C ILE A 457 19.54 12.47 14.79
N GLU A 458 18.22 12.34 14.74
CA GLU A 458 17.44 12.57 13.51
C GLU A 458 16.22 13.45 13.77
N PHE A 459 15.81 14.25 12.79
CA PHE A 459 14.63 15.11 12.87
C PHE A 459 14.19 15.62 11.50
N ASP A 460 12.91 15.95 11.38
CA ASP A 460 12.35 16.64 10.22
C ASP A 460 12.57 18.15 10.37
N ASN A 461 12.99 18.82 9.29
CA ASN A 461 13.54 20.17 9.33
C ASN A 461 12.99 21.10 8.24
N ASP A 462 12.59 22.30 8.65
CA ASP A 462 12.36 23.46 7.78
C ASP A 462 13.11 24.68 8.33
N TRP A 463 14.32 24.89 7.83
CA TRP A 463 15.15 26.06 8.10
C TRP A 463 15.11 27.00 6.89
N GLN A 464 14.55 28.19 7.10
CA GLN A 464 14.56 29.27 6.12
C GLN A 464 15.39 30.42 6.69
N ALA A 465 16.41 30.88 5.97
CA ALA A 465 17.31 31.95 6.39
C ALA A 465 17.42 33.04 5.32
N ILE A 466 17.62 34.28 5.76
CA ILE A 466 17.74 35.44 4.85
C ILE A 466 19.02 36.23 5.12
N ASP A 467 19.35 36.46 6.39
CA ASP A 467 20.47 37.33 6.78
C ASP A 467 21.75 36.55 7.07
N ALA A 468 22.88 37.24 6.91
CA ALA A 468 24.22 36.65 7.10
C ALA A 468 24.50 36.18 8.55
N ASP A 469 23.67 36.63 9.49
CA ASP A 469 23.81 36.43 10.93
C ASP A 469 22.77 35.42 11.49
N ASP A 470 21.97 34.79 10.63
CA ASP A 470 21.01 33.76 11.00
C ASP A 470 21.69 32.41 11.16
N PHE A 471 21.55 31.81 12.34
CA PHE A 471 22.11 30.49 12.62
C PHE A 471 21.21 29.64 13.50
N ALA A 472 21.12 28.36 13.17
CA ALA A 472 20.54 27.33 14.02
C ALA A 472 21.57 26.24 14.31
N TYR A 473 21.50 25.66 15.52
CA TYR A 473 22.47 24.72 16.03
C TYR A 473 21.76 23.54 16.69
N VAL A 474 22.23 22.33 16.39
CA VAL A 474 22.01 21.15 17.22
C VAL A 474 23.28 20.94 18.01
N GLU A 475 23.16 20.87 19.34
CA GLU A 475 24.31 20.85 20.23
C GLU A 475 24.22 19.69 21.22
N VAL A 476 25.39 19.07 21.49
CA VAL A 476 25.54 17.95 22.42
C VAL A 476 26.55 18.31 23.51
N SER A 477 26.29 17.86 24.73
CA SER A 477 27.19 18.00 25.88
C SER A 477 27.26 16.73 26.70
N THR A 478 28.44 16.39 27.21
CA THR A 478 28.63 15.23 28.09
C THR A 478 28.69 15.62 29.58
N ASP A 479 28.70 16.91 29.88
CA ASP A 479 28.78 17.44 31.25
C ASP A 479 27.68 18.48 31.59
N GLY A 480 26.85 18.83 30.60
CA GLY A 480 25.76 19.80 30.71
C GLY A 480 26.22 21.27 30.69
N THR A 481 27.53 21.54 30.55
CA THR A 481 28.13 22.87 30.63
C THR A 481 28.89 23.27 29.37
N ILE A 482 29.64 22.35 28.76
CA ILE A 482 30.37 22.56 27.51
C ILE A 482 29.57 21.94 26.38
N TRP A 483 29.15 22.77 25.43
CA TRP A 483 28.29 22.38 24.32
C TRP A 483 29.06 22.39 23.01
N THR A 484 28.95 21.30 22.26
CA THR A 484 29.54 21.15 20.93
C THR A 484 28.43 21.16 19.89
N ALA A 485 28.52 22.07 18.90
CA ALA A 485 27.61 22.05 17.76
C ALA A 485 27.92 20.85 16.87
N VAL A 486 26.97 19.92 16.78
CA VAL A 486 27.05 18.72 15.93
C VAL A 486 26.37 18.95 14.59
N ARG A 487 25.47 19.93 14.51
CA ARG A 487 24.91 20.43 13.26
C ARG A 487 24.69 21.94 13.34
N THR A 488 24.94 22.61 12.22
CA THR A 488 24.81 24.06 12.10
C THR A 488 24.13 24.37 10.79
N PHE A 489 23.01 25.09 10.86
CA PHE A 489 22.37 25.72 9.74
C PHE A 489 22.83 27.17 9.70
N ASP A 490 23.26 27.60 8.53
CA ASP A 490 23.73 28.95 8.26
C ASP A 490 22.72 29.66 7.35
N VAL A 491 23.18 30.67 6.64
CA VAL A 491 22.43 31.51 5.71
C VAL A 491 21.76 30.76 4.54
N THR A 492 22.02 29.45 4.41
CA THR A 492 21.46 28.62 3.34
C THR A 492 20.15 27.98 3.81
N ASP A 493 19.08 28.20 3.04
CA ASP A 493 17.81 27.49 3.20
C ASP A 493 18.03 25.97 3.16
N VAL A 494 17.53 25.27 4.20
CA VAL A 494 17.49 23.82 4.27
C VAL A 494 16.07 23.43 4.63
N ARG A 495 15.27 23.16 3.61
CA ARG A 495 13.81 23.03 3.70
C ARG A 495 13.35 21.66 3.23
N ASN A 496 12.29 21.12 3.83
CA ASN A 496 11.71 19.82 3.49
C ASN A 496 12.75 18.69 3.56
N THR A 497 13.56 18.68 4.62
CA THR A 497 14.65 17.72 4.80
C THR A 497 14.43 16.87 6.03
N HIS A 498 14.87 15.63 5.95
CA HIS A 498 15.08 14.77 7.10
C HIS A 498 16.58 14.78 7.43
N GLU A 499 16.93 15.32 8.59
CA GLU A 499 18.31 15.46 9.02
C GLU A 499 18.74 14.22 9.80
N PHE A 500 19.96 13.75 9.53
CA PHE A 500 20.61 12.68 10.28
C PHE A 500 22.00 13.15 10.68
N VAL A 501 22.29 13.12 11.98
CA VAL A 501 23.52 13.65 12.57
C VAL A 501 24.18 12.55 13.41
N ASP A 502 25.31 12.04 12.92
CA ASP A 502 26.14 11.12 13.70
C ASP A 502 26.85 11.87 14.84
N ILE A 503 26.58 11.45 16.07
CA ILE A 503 27.17 12.02 17.29
C ILE A 503 28.06 11.01 18.03
N THR A 504 28.37 9.87 17.40
CA THR A 504 29.12 8.75 17.98
C THR A 504 30.42 9.20 18.62
N SER A 505 31.18 10.05 17.94
CA SER A 505 32.49 10.53 18.43
C SER A 505 32.43 11.32 19.75
N ILE A 506 31.27 11.86 20.11
CA ILE A 506 31.03 12.67 21.31
C ILE A 506 30.26 11.86 22.36
N ALA A 507 29.22 11.14 21.93
CA ALA A 507 28.19 10.62 22.82
C ALA A 507 28.29 9.11 23.09
N ALA A 508 28.95 8.33 22.22
CA ALA A 508 29.09 6.89 22.45
C ALA A 508 29.93 6.61 23.71
N LEU A 509 29.55 5.57 24.44
CA LEU A 509 30.19 5.16 25.70
C LEU A 509 30.20 6.23 26.80
N GLN A 510 29.35 7.26 26.71
CA GLN A 510 29.24 8.32 27.72
C GLN A 510 28.07 8.07 28.69
N PRO A 511 28.27 8.18 30.01
CA PRO A 511 27.21 7.96 31.00
C PRO A 511 26.21 9.12 31.11
N THR A 512 26.55 10.28 30.54
CA THR A 512 25.76 11.50 30.59
C THR A 512 25.86 12.19 29.25
N VAL A 513 24.74 12.27 28.54
CA VAL A 513 24.61 12.98 27.27
C VAL A 513 23.39 13.90 27.34
N HIS A 514 23.63 15.17 27.07
CA HIS A 514 22.63 16.23 26.97
C HIS A 514 22.54 16.69 25.53
N VAL A 515 21.32 16.98 25.08
CA VAL A 515 21.04 17.47 23.72
C VAL A 515 20.17 18.71 23.81
N ARG A 516 20.48 19.72 23.00
CA ARG A 516 19.68 20.93 22.86
C ARG A 516 19.70 21.44 21.43
N ILE A 517 18.70 22.23 21.09
CA ILE A 517 18.68 23.05 19.88
C ILE A 517 18.73 24.52 20.25
N ARG A 518 19.41 25.33 19.44
CA ARG A 518 19.59 26.77 19.68
C ARG A 518 19.52 27.54 18.37
N THR A 519 18.91 28.71 18.42
CA THR A 519 18.79 29.61 17.26
C THR A 519 19.26 31.02 17.62
N VAL A 520 19.84 31.69 16.62
CA VAL A 520 20.33 33.07 16.66
C VAL A 520 19.78 33.77 15.44
N GLN A 521 18.81 34.64 15.66
CA GLN A 521 17.99 35.24 14.61
C GLN A 521 17.73 36.73 14.95
N PRO A 522 18.58 37.67 14.46
CA PRO A 522 18.57 39.08 14.90
C PRO A 522 17.71 40.09 14.10
N GLY A 523 17.05 39.70 13.00
CA GLY A 523 16.21 40.54 12.12
C GLY A 523 14.80 39.96 11.82
N TRP A 524 14.30 40.08 10.58
CA TRP A 524 12.89 39.85 10.18
C TRP A 524 12.70 38.90 8.97
N ASP A 525 11.60 38.13 8.95
CA ASP A 525 11.12 37.20 7.88
C ASP A 525 11.83 35.83 7.80
N TRP A 526 11.83 35.03 8.88
CA TRP A 526 12.41 33.67 8.87
C TRP A 526 11.98 32.78 10.04
N TRP A 527 12.29 31.49 9.94
CA TRP A 527 11.97 30.50 10.96
C TRP A 527 12.90 29.28 10.95
N TRP A 528 12.88 28.57 12.08
CA TRP A 528 13.31 27.19 12.18
C TRP A 528 12.18 26.35 12.75
N ALA A 529 11.66 25.39 11.97
CA ALA A 529 10.70 24.40 12.46
C ALA A 529 11.32 23.00 12.47
N VAL A 530 11.06 22.27 13.57
CA VAL A 530 11.58 20.93 13.82
C VAL A 530 10.45 20.01 14.27
N ASP A 531 10.42 18.80 13.73
CA ASP A 531 9.45 17.75 14.09
C ASP A 531 10.12 16.36 14.16
N ASN A 532 9.45 15.37 14.75
CA ASN A 532 9.90 13.98 14.85
C ASN A 532 11.35 13.85 15.38
N PHE A 533 11.68 14.58 16.46
CA PHE A 533 13.05 14.68 16.95
C PHE A 533 13.45 13.44 17.73
N LYS A 534 14.56 12.79 17.34
CA LYS A 534 15.06 11.58 18.00
C LYS A 534 16.51 11.67 18.41
N VAL A 535 16.81 11.05 19.54
CA VAL A 535 18.17 10.82 20.03
C VAL A 535 18.33 9.33 20.28
N CYS A 536 19.22 8.70 19.52
CA CYS A 536 19.41 7.26 19.51
C CYS A 536 20.85 6.87 19.83
N ALA A 537 21.03 5.69 20.41
CA ALA A 537 22.31 5.06 20.65
C ALA A 537 22.20 3.56 20.45
N SER A 538 23.26 2.94 19.92
CA SER A 538 23.18 1.54 19.53
C SER A 538 24.52 0.79 19.61
N ASP A 539 24.46 -0.49 19.94
CA ASP A 539 25.61 -1.43 19.92
C ASP A 539 25.82 -2.07 18.54
N ILE A 540 24.96 -1.72 17.59
CA ILE A 540 24.97 -2.26 16.24
C ILE A 540 26.02 -1.49 15.42
N VAL A 541 26.96 -2.24 14.84
CA VAL A 541 28.05 -1.71 14.01
C VAL A 541 27.59 -1.77 12.56
N PRO A 542 27.69 -0.69 11.75
CA PRO A 542 27.25 -0.67 10.36
C PRO A 542 27.68 -1.91 9.57
N VAL A 543 26.93 -2.26 8.52
CA VAL A 543 27.32 -3.39 7.66
C VAL A 543 28.69 -3.11 7.03
N GLU A 544 29.71 -3.87 7.41
CA GLU A 544 31.06 -3.71 6.88
C GLU A 544 31.35 -4.78 5.82
N LEU A 545 31.27 -4.40 4.55
CA LEU A 545 31.65 -5.28 3.42
C LEU A 545 33.17 -5.53 3.43
N THR A 546 33.57 -6.79 3.61
CA THR A 546 34.97 -7.21 3.56
C THR A 546 35.43 -7.60 2.16
N SER A 547 34.50 -8.01 1.29
CA SER A 547 34.80 -8.33 -0.10
C SER A 547 33.56 -8.22 -0.99
N PHE A 548 33.76 -7.86 -2.25
CA PHE A 548 32.78 -7.99 -3.31
C PHE A 548 33.51 -8.32 -4.62
N SER A 549 33.15 -9.42 -5.26
CA SER A 549 33.87 -9.97 -6.42
C SER A 549 32.92 -10.64 -7.40
N ALA A 550 33.36 -10.74 -8.66
CA ALA A 550 32.60 -11.38 -9.73
C ALA A 550 33.49 -12.34 -10.53
N ALA A 551 32.91 -13.45 -10.98
CA ALA A 551 33.54 -14.39 -11.90
C ALA A 551 32.60 -14.72 -13.06
N VAL A 552 33.07 -14.53 -14.29
CA VAL A 552 32.31 -14.81 -15.50
C VAL A 552 32.47 -16.28 -15.89
N ASN A 553 31.34 -16.96 -16.11
CA ASN A 553 31.28 -18.33 -16.63
C ASN A 553 30.37 -18.37 -17.86
N VAL A 554 31.00 -18.28 -19.04
CA VAL A 554 30.33 -18.19 -20.35
C VAL A 554 29.38 -16.98 -20.41
N ASN A 555 28.10 -17.18 -20.10
CA ASN A 555 27.05 -16.16 -20.09
C ASN A 555 26.43 -15.95 -18.70
N ASN A 556 27.03 -16.51 -17.64
CA ASN A 556 26.59 -16.30 -16.27
C ASN A 556 27.67 -15.54 -15.49
N ILE A 557 27.25 -14.64 -14.59
CA ILE A 557 28.17 -13.92 -13.70
C ILE A 557 27.88 -14.37 -12.27
N ASN A 558 28.87 -15.01 -11.66
CA ASN A 558 28.84 -15.43 -10.26
C ASN A 558 29.40 -14.29 -9.40
N LEU A 559 28.53 -13.65 -8.65
CA LEU A 559 28.86 -12.60 -7.69
C LEU A 559 29.03 -13.23 -6.32
N ASN A 560 30.10 -12.87 -5.60
CA ASN A 560 30.36 -13.32 -4.23
C ASN A 560 30.81 -12.14 -3.37
N TRP A 561 30.26 -12.04 -2.16
CA TRP A 561 30.64 -11.02 -1.19
C TRP A 561 30.65 -11.57 0.23
N SER A 562 31.25 -10.81 1.14
CA SER A 562 31.28 -11.14 2.56
C SER A 562 31.18 -9.87 3.40
N THR A 563 30.57 -9.99 4.56
CA THR A 563 30.34 -8.91 5.54
C THR A 563 30.98 -9.31 6.85
N ALA A 564 31.78 -8.42 7.46
CA ALA A 564 32.32 -8.66 8.80
C ALA A 564 31.25 -8.50 9.87
N THR A 565 30.41 -7.48 9.71
CA THR A 565 29.27 -7.15 10.55
C THR A 565 28.07 -6.83 9.67
N GLU A 566 26.87 -7.01 10.20
CA GLU A 566 25.63 -6.54 9.63
C GLU A 566 24.76 -5.90 10.70
N THR A 567 24.03 -4.85 10.31
CA THR A 567 23.12 -4.12 11.18
C THR A 567 21.82 -3.92 10.45
N ASN A 568 20.72 -4.40 11.05
CA ASN A 568 19.36 -4.23 10.54
C ASN A 568 19.19 -4.64 9.07
N ASN A 569 20.08 -5.49 8.55
CA ASN A 569 20.22 -5.76 7.12
C ASN A 569 19.12 -6.70 6.64
N SER A 570 18.13 -6.14 5.93
CA SER A 570 17.09 -6.90 5.24
C SER A 570 17.69 -7.73 4.10
N GLY A 571 18.70 -7.17 3.42
CA GLY A 571 19.50 -7.88 2.44
C GLY A 571 20.08 -6.99 1.35
N PHE A 572 20.53 -7.61 0.28
CA PHE A 572 21.26 -6.96 -0.80
C PHE A 572 20.48 -7.02 -2.10
N GLN A 573 20.10 -5.86 -2.63
CA GLN A 573 19.71 -5.74 -4.04
C GLN A 573 20.98 -5.78 -4.88
N VAL A 574 21.07 -6.78 -5.74
CA VAL A 574 22.16 -6.91 -6.70
C VAL A 574 21.78 -6.08 -7.92
N GLU A 575 22.57 -5.04 -8.20
CA GLU A 575 22.32 -4.13 -9.30
C GLU A 575 23.38 -4.25 -10.39
N ARG A 576 22.94 -4.17 -11.64
CA ARG A 576 23.77 -4.25 -12.85
C ARG A 576 23.58 -3.00 -13.70
N SER A 577 24.63 -2.54 -14.35
CA SER A 577 24.59 -1.54 -15.42
C SER A 577 25.46 -2.00 -16.59
N ASN A 578 25.08 -1.63 -17.81
CA ASN A 578 25.87 -1.80 -19.04
C ASN A 578 26.41 -0.45 -19.57
N GLY A 579 26.51 0.56 -18.70
CA GLY A 579 26.82 1.95 -19.05
C GLY A 579 25.61 2.88 -19.06
N SER A 580 24.40 2.36 -18.79
CA SER A 580 23.17 3.12 -18.53
C SER A 580 22.82 3.19 -17.03
N ALA A 581 21.57 3.51 -16.69
CA ALA A 581 21.07 3.40 -15.32
C ALA A 581 21.22 1.96 -14.78
N TYR A 582 21.39 1.84 -13.47
CA TYR A 582 21.44 0.54 -12.79
C TYR A 582 20.04 -0.09 -12.74
N GLU A 583 19.97 -1.39 -13.00
CA GLU A 583 18.78 -2.22 -12.85
C GLU A 583 19.01 -3.28 -11.78
N THR A 584 17.99 -3.59 -10.99
CA THR A 584 18.04 -4.68 -10.01
C THR A 584 17.89 -6.02 -10.72
N VAL A 585 18.90 -6.89 -10.61
CA VAL A 585 18.91 -8.24 -11.20
C VAL A 585 18.56 -9.34 -10.20
N GLY A 586 18.57 -9.03 -8.90
CA GLY A 586 18.14 -9.97 -7.87
C GLY A 586 18.21 -9.38 -6.46
N PHE A 587 17.71 -10.14 -5.50
CA PHE A 587 17.79 -9.83 -4.08
C PHE A 587 18.28 -11.05 -3.31
N VAL A 588 19.20 -10.85 -2.37
CA VAL A 588 19.68 -11.89 -1.45
C VAL A 588 19.40 -11.41 -0.03
N ALA A 589 18.59 -12.16 0.71
CA ALA A 589 18.24 -11.83 2.08
C ALA A 589 19.50 -11.79 2.98
N GLY A 590 19.58 -10.76 3.83
CA GLY A 590 20.63 -10.61 4.83
C GLY A 590 20.35 -11.45 6.08
N HIS A 591 21.26 -11.37 7.06
CA HIS A 591 21.09 -12.04 8.35
C HIS A 591 20.60 -11.09 9.46
N GLY A 592 20.08 -9.91 9.09
CA GLY A 592 19.63 -8.89 10.02
C GLY A 592 20.80 -8.21 10.73
N THR A 593 20.92 -8.44 12.04
CA THR A 593 22.01 -7.90 12.84
C THR A 593 22.93 -9.04 13.29
N THR A 594 24.19 -9.01 12.85
CA THR A 594 25.19 -10.02 13.21
C THR A 594 26.60 -9.43 13.23
N THR A 595 27.46 -9.91 14.12
CA THR A 595 28.90 -9.60 14.13
C THR A 595 29.75 -10.79 13.65
N GLU A 596 29.10 -11.87 13.24
CA GLU A 596 29.75 -13.03 12.64
C GLU A 596 29.91 -12.83 11.13
N LEU A 597 31.09 -13.18 10.60
CA LEU A 597 31.40 -13.11 9.18
C LEU A 597 30.39 -13.91 8.35
N GLN A 598 29.69 -13.24 7.43
CA GLN A 598 28.77 -13.90 6.49
C GLN A 598 29.34 -13.98 5.08
N HIS A 599 28.88 -15.00 4.35
CA HIS A 599 29.26 -15.24 2.95
C HIS A 599 28.02 -15.36 2.09
N TYR A 600 28.03 -14.64 0.97
CA TYR A 600 26.91 -14.58 0.04
C TYR A 600 27.34 -14.87 -1.38
N SER A 601 26.38 -15.37 -2.17
CA SER A 601 26.56 -15.56 -3.61
C SER A 601 25.28 -15.30 -4.39
N PHE A 602 25.41 -14.73 -5.58
CA PHE A 602 24.31 -14.57 -6.54
C PHE A 602 24.78 -14.91 -7.95
N VAL A 603 23.91 -15.52 -8.76
CA VAL A 603 24.22 -15.85 -10.16
C VAL A 603 23.30 -15.09 -11.09
N ASP A 604 23.85 -14.12 -11.81
CA ASP A 604 23.17 -13.44 -12.91
C ASP A 604 23.28 -14.32 -14.17
N GLN A 605 22.14 -14.77 -14.71
CA GLN A 605 22.10 -15.80 -15.75
C GLN A 605 21.81 -15.23 -17.13
N ASN A 606 22.41 -15.84 -18.15
CA ASN A 606 22.16 -15.53 -19.57
C ASN A 606 22.42 -14.06 -19.93
N VAL A 607 23.45 -13.47 -19.34
CA VAL A 607 23.89 -12.11 -19.63
C VAL A 607 24.50 -12.08 -21.02
N ALA A 608 24.07 -11.08 -21.81
CA ALA A 608 24.57 -10.88 -23.16
C ALA A 608 26.07 -10.53 -23.14
N SER A 609 26.74 -10.66 -24.28
CA SER A 609 28.14 -10.25 -24.38
C SER A 609 28.27 -8.74 -24.25
N GLY A 610 29.21 -8.27 -23.43
CA GLY A 610 29.43 -6.84 -23.21
C GLY A 610 30.17 -6.56 -21.90
N ASN A 611 30.38 -5.28 -21.62
CA ASN A 611 30.93 -4.81 -20.35
C ASN A 611 29.79 -4.45 -19.40
N TYR A 612 29.91 -4.88 -18.16
CA TYR A 612 28.92 -4.64 -17.12
C TYR A 612 29.60 -4.16 -15.85
N THR A 613 28.91 -3.29 -15.12
CA THR A 613 29.28 -2.84 -13.79
C THR A 613 28.24 -3.34 -12.80
N TYR A 614 28.68 -3.91 -11.69
CA TYR A 614 27.83 -4.39 -10.61
C TYR A 614 28.07 -3.60 -9.33
N ARG A 615 27.01 -3.42 -8.54
CA ARG A 615 27.07 -2.95 -7.16
C ARG A 615 26.02 -3.66 -6.31
N LEU A 616 26.22 -3.65 -5.01
CA LEU A 616 25.22 -4.06 -4.04
C LEU A 616 24.56 -2.80 -3.48
N LYS A 617 23.24 -2.83 -3.38
CA LYS A 617 22.48 -1.90 -2.54
C LYS A 617 22.03 -2.68 -1.31
N GLN A 618 22.73 -2.51 -0.21
CA GLN A 618 22.31 -3.03 1.09
C GLN A 618 21.05 -2.28 1.51
N VAL A 619 20.01 -2.99 1.92
CA VAL A 619 18.74 -2.43 2.35
C VAL A 619 18.50 -2.87 3.79
N ASP A 620 18.18 -1.92 4.64
CA ASP A 620 17.84 -2.17 6.04
C ASP A 620 16.33 -2.43 6.21
N PHE A 621 15.90 -3.01 7.33
CA PHE A 621 14.47 -3.29 7.57
C PHE A 621 13.60 -2.03 7.69
N ASN A 622 14.18 -0.89 8.05
CA ASN A 622 13.50 0.42 8.06
C ASN A 622 13.48 1.10 6.67
N GLY A 623 14.08 0.48 5.64
CA GLY A 623 14.12 1.00 4.28
C GLY A 623 15.30 1.92 3.95
N THR A 624 16.20 2.22 4.91
CA THR A 624 17.46 2.88 4.60
C THR A 624 18.35 1.97 3.75
N PHE A 625 19.29 2.56 3.01
CA PHE A 625 20.17 1.78 2.14
C PHE A 625 21.55 2.42 1.99
N GLU A 626 22.53 1.57 1.72
CA GLU A 626 23.90 1.96 1.38
C GLU A 626 24.38 1.19 0.13
N TYR A 627 25.20 1.83 -0.70
CA TYR A 627 25.80 1.19 -1.88
C TYR A 627 27.21 0.70 -1.61
N SER A 628 27.54 -0.50 -2.09
CA SER A 628 28.92 -0.97 -2.14
C SER A 628 29.74 -0.22 -3.19
N ASN A 629 31.06 -0.43 -3.15
CA ASN A 629 31.93 -0.19 -4.30
C ASN A 629 31.45 -0.97 -5.53
N THR A 630 31.78 -0.45 -6.71
CA THR A 630 31.44 -1.08 -7.98
C THR A 630 32.52 -2.06 -8.43
N ILE A 631 32.12 -3.11 -9.15
CA ILE A 631 33.03 -4.03 -9.83
C ILE A 631 32.65 -4.17 -11.30
N GLU A 632 33.64 -4.25 -12.18
CA GLU A 632 33.44 -4.36 -13.62
C GLU A 632 33.74 -5.78 -14.10
N VAL A 633 32.94 -6.26 -15.05
CA VAL A 633 33.13 -7.55 -15.71
C VAL A 633 32.90 -7.45 -17.21
N GLU A 634 33.67 -8.21 -17.98
CA GLU A 634 33.48 -8.39 -19.42
C GLU A 634 32.91 -9.79 -19.67
N VAL A 635 31.70 -9.84 -20.23
CA VAL A 635 31.08 -11.08 -20.69
C VAL A 635 31.48 -11.32 -22.14
N ILE A 636 32.37 -12.29 -22.34
CA ILE A 636 32.78 -12.72 -23.67
C ILE A 636 31.80 -13.80 -24.12
N GLY A 637 30.88 -13.45 -25.02
CA GLY A 637 29.87 -14.37 -25.58
C GLY A 637 30.49 -15.59 -26.29
N VAL A 638 29.65 -16.59 -26.59
CA VAL A 638 30.09 -17.77 -27.35
C VAL A 638 30.53 -17.34 -28.75
N LYS A 639 31.83 -17.44 -29.05
CA LYS A 639 32.41 -16.89 -30.30
C LYS A 639 32.13 -17.71 -31.56
N GLU A 640 31.58 -18.91 -31.43
CA GLU A 640 31.48 -19.86 -32.54
C GLU A 640 30.10 -20.52 -32.64
N PHE A 641 29.67 -20.71 -33.88
CA PHE A 641 28.56 -21.59 -34.19
C PHE A 641 28.95 -23.05 -33.96
N ALA A 642 28.17 -23.80 -33.19
CA ALA A 642 28.42 -25.21 -32.95
C ALA A 642 27.14 -26.01 -32.84
N LEU A 643 27.15 -27.25 -33.36
CA LEU A 643 26.09 -28.24 -33.15
C LEU A 643 26.64 -29.35 -32.25
N GLY A 644 26.11 -29.43 -31.03
CA GLY A 644 26.44 -30.45 -30.05
C GLY A 644 25.83 -31.80 -30.40
N GLN A 645 26.41 -32.86 -29.84
CA GLN A 645 25.83 -34.20 -29.93
C GLN A 645 24.58 -34.27 -29.03
N ASN A 646 23.49 -34.85 -29.54
CA ASN A 646 22.28 -35.06 -28.78
C ASN A 646 22.55 -35.98 -27.57
N TYR A 647 21.90 -35.69 -26.44
CA TYR A 647 22.02 -36.50 -25.23
C TYR A 647 20.63 -36.79 -24.62
N PRO A 648 20.34 -38.06 -24.26
CA PRO A 648 21.17 -39.25 -24.48
C PRO A 648 21.29 -39.65 -25.97
N ASN A 649 22.28 -40.47 -26.33
CA ASN A 649 22.39 -41.11 -27.66
C ASN A 649 23.14 -42.46 -27.54
N PRO A 650 22.49 -43.63 -27.71
CA PRO A 650 21.10 -43.81 -28.14
C PRO A 650 20.05 -43.24 -27.17
N PHE A 651 18.85 -42.93 -27.65
CA PHE A 651 17.75 -42.34 -26.87
C PHE A 651 16.42 -43.10 -27.01
N ASN A 652 15.50 -42.94 -26.04
CA ASN A 652 14.16 -43.56 -26.05
C ASN A 652 13.13 -42.78 -25.20
N PRO A 653 12.02 -42.29 -25.75
CA PRO A 653 11.88 -41.77 -27.11
C PRO A 653 12.36 -40.31 -27.20
N SER A 654 12.87 -39.71 -26.11
CA SER A 654 13.25 -38.29 -26.06
C SER A 654 14.77 -38.06 -25.91
N THR A 655 15.25 -36.96 -26.50
CA THR A 655 16.64 -36.48 -26.39
C THR A 655 16.68 -34.96 -26.39
N THR A 656 17.76 -34.37 -25.88
CA THR A 656 18.04 -32.93 -26.01
C THR A 656 19.14 -32.71 -27.04
N ILE A 657 18.99 -31.71 -27.91
CA ILE A 657 19.99 -31.24 -28.86
C ILE A 657 20.47 -29.86 -28.38
N ASN A 658 21.77 -29.71 -28.15
CA ASN A 658 22.40 -28.45 -27.76
C ASN A 658 23.13 -27.85 -28.96
N PHE A 659 23.07 -26.54 -29.17
CA PHE A 659 23.84 -25.82 -30.18
C PHE A 659 24.17 -24.40 -29.71
N SER A 660 25.18 -23.77 -30.27
CA SER A 660 25.53 -22.37 -30.01
C SER A 660 25.44 -21.54 -31.28
N LEU A 661 25.00 -20.29 -31.13
CA LEU A 661 24.94 -19.27 -32.17
C LEU A 661 25.90 -18.15 -31.78
N ALA A 662 26.85 -17.82 -32.65
CA ALA A 662 27.81 -16.76 -32.37
C ALA A 662 27.18 -15.36 -32.40
N VAL A 663 26.14 -15.19 -33.22
CA VAL A 663 25.33 -13.98 -33.38
C VAL A 663 23.86 -14.35 -33.56
N ASP A 664 22.95 -13.38 -33.44
CA ASP A 664 21.54 -13.55 -33.78
C ASP A 664 21.42 -14.14 -35.20
N SER A 665 20.59 -15.16 -35.37
CA SER A 665 20.59 -15.97 -36.58
C SER A 665 19.20 -16.46 -36.95
N LYS A 666 18.93 -16.57 -38.24
CA LYS A 666 17.81 -17.35 -38.77
C LYS A 666 18.21 -18.83 -38.77
N VAL A 667 17.59 -19.62 -37.92
CA VAL A 667 17.92 -21.03 -37.68
C VAL A 667 16.85 -21.95 -38.26
N SER A 668 17.30 -23.00 -38.95
CA SER A 668 16.51 -24.18 -39.27
C SER A 668 17.17 -25.43 -38.67
N LEU A 669 16.46 -26.13 -37.80
CA LEU A 669 16.91 -27.42 -37.23
C LEU A 669 15.92 -28.50 -37.64
N LYS A 670 16.37 -29.47 -38.42
CA LYS A 670 15.54 -30.50 -39.05
C LYS A 670 16.09 -31.90 -38.83
N ILE A 671 15.19 -32.88 -38.79
CA ILE A 671 15.48 -34.31 -38.62
C ILE A 671 15.24 -35.03 -39.94
N PHE A 672 16.15 -35.94 -40.30
CA PHE A 672 16.15 -36.72 -41.52
C PHE A 672 16.33 -38.21 -41.21
N ASP A 673 15.71 -39.07 -42.03
CA ASP A 673 15.96 -40.50 -42.04
C ASP A 673 17.23 -40.87 -42.84
N VAL A 674 17.55 -42.16 -42.93
CA VAL A 674 18.72 -42.68 -43.68
C VAL A 674 18.61 -42.49 -45.20
N LEU A 675 17.42 -42.21 -45.73
CA LEU A 675 17.17 -41.92 -47.14
C LEU A 675 17.25 -40.41 -47.43
N GLY A 676 17.48 -39.58 -46.40
CA GLY A 676 17.52 -38.12 -46.51
C GLY A 676 16.13 -37.47 -46.57
N GLN A 677 15.06 -38.21 -46.22
CA GLN A 677 13.72 -37.63 -46.13
C GLN A 677 13.57 -36.87 -44.81
N GLU A 678 13.04 -35.64 -44.88
CA GLU A 678 12.73 -34.85 -43.70
C GLU A 678 11.56 -35.50 -42.94
N VAL A 679 11.79 -35.85 -41.67
CA VAL A 679 10.78 -36.50 -40.81
C VAL A 679 10.26 -35.56 -39.72
N ALA A 680 10.98 -34.48 -39.40
CA ALA A 680 10.52 -33.44 -38.50
C ALA A 680 11.30 -32.13 -38.70
N THR A 681 10.63 -30.99 -38.51
CA THR A 681 11.27 -29.68 -38.31
C THR A 681 11.13 -29.29 -36.85
N LEU A 682 12.25 -29.07 -36.15
CA LEU A 682 12.28 -28.68 -34.74
C LEU A 682 12.33 -27.16 -34.55
N ILE A 683 13.06 -26.47 -35.42
CA ILE A 683 13.15 -25.00 -35.44
C ILE A 683 13.08 -24.53 -36.89
N ASN A 684 12.35 -23.45 -37.12
CA ASN A 684 12.40 -22.67 -38.36
C ASN A 684 12.04 -21.21 -38.06
N GLY A 685 13.01 -20.40 -37.65
CA GLY A 685 12.75 -19.03 -37.19
C GLY A 685 14.01 -18.25 -36.79
N GLN A 686 13.81 -17.02 -36.29
CA GLN A 686 14.89 -16.20 -35.74
C GLN A 686 15.22 -16.64 -34.31
N MET A 687 16.51 -16.70 -33.96
CA MET A 687 17.00 -17.01 -32.62
C MET A 687 18.14 -16.08 -32.22
N SER A 688 18.17 -15.67 -30.95
CA SER A 688 19.25 -14.84 -30.41
C SER A 688 20.56 -15.61 -30.22
N ALA A 689 21.68 -14.88 -30.28
CA ALA A 689 23.02 -15.38 -29.98
C ALA A 689 23.08 -16.10 -28.61
N GLY A 690 24.00 -17.06 -28.48
CA GLY A 690 24.22 -17.80 -27.24
C GLY A 690 23.97 -19.31 -27.36
N SER A 691 23.93 -19.98 -26.21
CA SER A 691 23.71 -21.43 -26.13
C SER A 691 22.21 -21.75 -26.11
N GLN A 692 21.80 -22.65 -27.00
CA GLN A 692 20.42 -23.04 -27.22
C GLN A 692 20.23 -24.53 -26.94
N LYS A 693 19.04 -24.92 -26.47
CA LYS A 693 18.66 -26.31 -26.22
C LYS A 693 17.28 -26.60 -26.79
N VAL A 694 17.12 -27.73 -27.46
CA VAL A 694 15.85 -28.18 -28.02
C VAL A 694 15.58 -29.63 -27.66
N SER A 695 14.40 -29.88 -27.10
CA SER A 695 13.92 -31.23 -26.82
C SER A 695 13.27 -31.84 -28.06
N PHE A 696 13.61 -33.10 -28.37
CA PHE A 696 13.00 -33.87 -29.45
C PHE A 696 12.34 -35.13 -28.88
N ASN A 697 11.07 -35.36 -29.22
CA ASN A 697 10.32 -36.56 -28.87
C ASN A 697 10.00 -37.35 -30.15
N ALA A 698 10.58 -38.54 -30.27
CA ALA A 698 10.47 -39.42 -31.43
C ALA A 698 9.45 -40.57 -31.21
N SER A 699 8.45 -40.38 -30.36
CA SER A 699 7.43 -41.40 -30.06
C SER A 699 6.67 -41.89 -31.30
N SER A 700 6.60 -41.11 -32.38
CA SER A 700 5.99 -41.48 -33.65
C SER A 700 6.93 -42.13 -34.68
N LEU A 701 8.24 -42.22 -34.40
CA LEU A 701 9.25 -42.74 -35.34
C LEU A 701 9.70 -44.17 -34.99
N ASN A 702 10.13 -44.96 -35.96
CA ASN A 702 10.62 -46.33 -35.69
C ASN A 702 12.05 -46.32 -35.12
N SER A 703 12.44 -47.35 -34.37
CA SER A 703 13.85 -47.53 -33.95
C SER A 703 14.77 -47.53 -35.17
N GLY A 704 15.89 -46.82 -35.09
CA GLY A 704 16.79 -46.65 -36.24
C GLY A 704 17.78 -45.51 -36.11
N VAL A 705 18.52 -45.29 -37.18
CA VAL A 705 19.48 -44.18 -37.31
C VAL A 705 18.78 -42.98 -37.95
N TYR A 706 18.96 -41.82 -37.36
CA TYR A 706 18.47 -40.54 -37.86
C TYR A 706 19.61 -39.52 -37.90
N PHE A 707 19.43 -38.48 -38.68
CA PHE A 707 20.35 -37.35 -38.76
C PHE A 707 19.61 -36.07 -38.41
N TYR A 708 20.26 -35.16 -37.71
CA TYR A 708 19.76 -33.81 -37.54
C TYR A 708 20.73 -32.83 -38.15
N ARG A 709 20.18 -31.86 -38.87
CA ARG A 709 20.93 -30.80 -39.54
C ARG A 709 20.47 -29.46 -39.01
N ILE A 710 21.43 -28.63 -38.66
CA ILE A 710 21.21 -27.21 -38.42
C ILE A 710 21.73 -26.42 -39.61
N ASP A 711 20.96 -25.42 -40.02
CA ASP A 711 21.39 -24.34 -40.90
C ASP A 711 21.10 -23.01 -40.16
N ALA A 712 22.11 -22.17 -39.97
CA ALA A 712 22.00 -20.88 -39.32
C ALA A 712 22.59 -19.78 -40.21
N ASP A 713 21.78 -18.79 -40.57
CA ASP A 713 22.19 -17.57 -41.26
C ASP A 713 22.30 -16.43 -40.23
N GLY A 714 23.52 -16.06 -39.86
CA GLY A 714 23.81 -14.98 -38.91
C GLY A 714 23.54 -13.60 -39.48
N VAL A 715 23.12 -12.66 -38.62
CA VAL A 715 22.89 -11.25 -38.98
C VAL A 715 24.15 -10.54 -39.48
N ASP A 716 25.33 -11.04 -39.12
CA ASP A 716 26.65 -10.57 -39.58
C ASP A 716 27.06 -11.14 -40.95
N GLY A 717 26.20 -11.95 -41.57
CA GLY A 717 26.44 -12.60 -42.86
C GLY A 717 27.16 -13.94 -42.76
N GLN A 718 27.58 -14.39 -41.57
CA GLN A 718 28.15 -15.72 -41.39
C GLN A 718 27.08 -16.79 -41.59
N LYS A 719 27.45 -17.89 -42.23
CA LYS A 719 26.57 -19.04 -42.45
C LYS A 719 27.16 -20.28 -41.82
N PHE A 720 26.34 -21.00 -41.08
CA PHE A 720 26.72 -22.25 -40.43
C PHE A 720 25.79 -23.37 -40.85
N SER A 721 26.37 -24.51 -41.24
CA SER A 721 25.63 -25.73 -41.51
C SER A 721 26.36 -26.92 -40.91
N SER A 722 25.66 -27.75 -40.15
CA SER A 722 26.26 -28.93 -39.51
C SER A 722 25.25 -30.06 -39.38
N VAL A 723 25.74 -31.29 -39.50
CA VAL A 723 24.93 -32.53 -39.42
C VAL A 723 25.53 -33.45 -38.37
N LYS A 724 24.66 -34.07 -37.57
CA LYS A 724 25.03 -35.07 -36.58
C LYS A 724 24.09 -36.28 -36.65
N LYS A 725 24.61 -37.43 -36.24
CA LYS A 725 23.90 -38.71 -36.21
C LYS A 725 23.30 -38.96 -34.83
N MET A 726 22.07 -39.44 -34.78
CA MET A 726 21.40 -39.93 -33.57
C MET A 726 20.82 -41.33 -33.77
N ILE A 727 20.73 -42.10 -32.69
CA ILE A 727 20.24 -43.48 -32.70
C ILE A 727 19.03 -43.57 -31.77
N LEU A 728 17.87 -43.92 -32.32
CA LEU A 728 16.63 -44.16 -31.57
C LEU A 728 16.51 -45.66 -31.29
N THR A 729 16.38 -46.03 -30.02
CA THR A 729 16.20 -47.42 -29.58
C THR A 729 14.94 -47.54 -28.73
N LYS A 730 13.79 -47.77 -29.38
CA LYS A 730 12.53 -48.11 -28.70
C LYS A 730 12.53 -49.52 -28.17
#